data_AF-A0ABD0X133-F1
#
_entry.id   AF-A0ABD0X133-F1
#
_cell.length_a   1.000
_cell.length_b   1.000
_cell.length_c   1.000
_cell.angle_alpha   90.00
_cell.angle_beta   90.00
_cell.angle_gamma   90.00
#
_symmetry.space_group_name_H-M   'P 1'
#
loop_
_entity.id
_entity.type
_entity.pdbx_description
1 polymer ?
#
loop_
_entity_poly.entity_id
_entity_poly.type
_entity_poly.pdbx_seq_one_letter_code
_entity_poly.pdbx_strand_id
1 'polypeptide(L)'
;MDSIEKAIQTMLPQLDESKLETLVNELVKLGVEGPDDLQFIKEDDIKHLLTPIQCRKIIHSLKGGPSNLQLSPSSSEPLSVASSSTYPISSISPISAWVNSFEVPWNKVRLTLRRAVDAGERPAPDDRRHLIKVTVDAMREHSLNPTRRECVVVAKAITQKYPNSFLDKNEEGELIGCGYFSVINQLKTRVEYVNRGNTLSRLRKHKRTQRDDVDDDDDQPAVATCARIDNYRCVRWQPADYPDGETSASLEKKKLEMMDIFSREGLKGAERGKVEDLMAITYAKQREYINAKPSPSILDVCKEWPFLFSQKFLLSHFTTLTNVELYTRLNEDLDKKGKRLLDFFSSQITKWRKEVRAFLKEAIKKDREGSDGLAAMLVMLAHFKEQEESLFLNADVTTTPADAEAQLSLPITPRIIMLGETILTAKKWMLSIEGRVVIPPGAHMADFTTALTALFACYYVFNLEYQVEASTTLEFVQRFLVRINPDSNKCTAKEQMSKTTGRVIQGSNYGSRSPSELHWKDGSICDVQLNNLFLVVSQFIVAGCFTVAANNFLNKCLVQFSVGLNVVAMVTALTGIVLYLLDTTVNKLHCDFPNFNCQPDLVWSKAVAGIYFVFSILHLVVAIAVLSFFSKSVCQCCRSETEPMNPVGNEIPEPDGSILNPGNTSLPPQNNYQLSDNVPVTRGEIVTPCNAAVPPNYEVENWKKPSGASMGTGFQHNDPPPQYNFL
;
A
#
# COMPACT_ATOMS: atom_id res chain seq x y z
N MET A 1 11.40 -19.87 62.39
CA MET A 1 10.11 -19.99 61.71
C MET A 1 9.25 -18.74 61.96
N ASP A 2 9.06 -18.34 63.21
CA ASP A 2 8.21 -17.22 63.67
C ASP A 2 8.42 -15.89 62.92
N SER A 3 9.65 -15.59 62.50
CA SER A 3 9.96 -14.37 61.73
C SER A 3 9.51 -14.45 60.27
N ILE A 4 9.46 -15.64 59.69
CA ILE A 4 8.94 -15.91 58.33
C ILE A 4 7.41 -15.88 58.39
N GLU A 5 6.83 -16.51 59.41
CA GLU A 5 5.39 -16.52 59.67
C GLU A 5 4.81 -15.11 59.75
N LYS A 6 5.39 -14.23 60.58
CA LYS A 6 4.97 -12.82 60.69
C LYS A 6 5.11 -12.04 59.38
N ALA A 7 6.15 -12.30 58.58
CA ALA A 7 6.33 -11.67 57.28
C ALA A 7 5.22 -12.10 56.29
N ILE A 8 4.90 -13.39 56.23
CA ILE A 8 3.83 -13.93 55.37
C ILE A 8 2.46 -13.44 55.85
N GLN A 9 2.20 -13.43 57.15
CA GLN A 9 0.93 -12.96 57.72
C GLN A 9 0.72 -11.44 57.52
N THR A 10 1.80 -10.66 57.40
CA THR A 10 1.75 -9.26 56.97
C THR A 10 1.35 -9.11 55.50
N MET A 11 1.81 -10.02 54.62
CA MET A 11 1.47 -10.02 53.18
C MET A 11 0.07 -10.62 52.90
N LEU A 12 -0.36 -11.60 53.71
CA LEU A 12 -1.64 -12.30 53.61
C LEU A 12 -2.35 -12.38 54.99
N PRO A 13 -2.89 -11.26 55.50
CA PRO A 13 -3.57 -11.23 56.81
C PRO A 13 -4.92 -11.98 56.86
N GLN A 14 -5.31 -12.64 55.77
CA GLN A 14 -6.53 -13.47 55.66
C GLN A 14 -6.19 -14.96 55.44
N LEU A 15 -4.96 -15.39 55.75
CA LEU A 15 -4.57 -16.79 55.63
C LEU A 15 -4.87 -17.55 56.94
N ASP A 16 -5.55 -18.69 56.84
CA ASP A 16 -5.84 -19.56 57.98
C ASP A 16 -4.54 -20.07 58.62
N GLU A 17 -4.50 -20.14 59.96
CA GLU A 17 -3.30 -20.50 60.75
C GLU A 17 -2.71 -21.86 60.34
N SER A 18 -3.55 -22.86 60.06
CA SER A 18 -3.12 -24.18 59.58
C SER A 18 -2.53 -24.17 58.15
N LYS A 19 -2.98 -23.25 57.29
CA LYS A 19 -2.39 -23.05 55.95
C LYS A 19 -1.09 -22.26 56.03
N LEU A 20 -1.00 -21.32 56.97
CA LEU A 20 0.21 -20.56 57.26
C LEU A 20 1.33 -21.49 57.76
N GLU A 21 1.04 -22.37 58.72
CA GLU A 21 1.99 -23.39 59.20
C GLU A 21 2.44 -24.35 58.08
N THR A 22 1.50 -24.84 57.26
CA THR A 22 1.81 -25.70 56.10
C THR A 22 2.74 -24.99 55.10
N LEU A 23 2.46 -23.72 54.81
CA LEU A 23 3.26 -22.90 53.90
C LEU A 23 4.65 -22.62 54.44
N VAL A 24 4.79 -22.25 55.72
CA VAL A 24 6.11 -22.03 56.36
C VAL A 24 6.94 -23.31 56.32
N ASN A 25 6.34 -24.48 56.57
CA ASN A 25 7.04 -25.77 56.54
C ASN A 25 7.56 -26.14 55.14
N GLU A 26 6.80 -25.90 54.06
CA GLU A 26 7.30 -26.14 52.69
C GLU A 26 8.36 -25.10 52.28
N LEU A 27 8.24 -23.84 52.70
CA LEU A 27 9.28 -22.83 52.43
C LEU A 27 10.60 -23.18 53.14
N VAL A 28 10.56 -23.69 54.36
CA VAL A 28 11.77 -24.19 55.05
C VAL A 28 12.38 -25.39 54.31
N LYS A 29 11.58 -26.30 53.74
CA LYS A 29 12.10 -27.40 52.89
C LYS A 29 12.75 -26.92 51.59
N LEU A 30 12.33 -25.77 51.07
CA LEU A 30 12.93 -25.10 49.92
C LEU A 30 14.22 -24.31 50.28
N GLY A 31 14.63 -24.30 51.55
CA GLY A 31 15.85 -23.63 52.02
C GLY A 31 15.68 -22.17 52.41
N VAL A 32 14.46 -21.71 52.71
CA VAL A 32 14.20 -20.37 53.25
C VAL A 32 14.59 -20.34 54.74
N GLU A 33 15.67 -19.63 55.08
CA GLU A 33 16.17 -19.52 56.46
C GLU A 33 15.63 -18.25 57.16
N GLY A 34 15.41 -17.18 56.40
CA GLY A 34 14.92 -15.89 56.89
C GLY A 34 13.86 -15.20 56.01
N PRO A 35 13.27 -14.09 56.48
CA PRO A 35 12.27 -13.33 55.71
C PRO A 35 12.86 -12.65 54.46
N ASP A 36 14.16 -12.37 54.45
CA ASP A 36 14.84 -11.78 53.29
C ASP A 36 14.97 -12.78 52.12
N ASP A 37 14.99 -14.09 52.39
CA ASP A 37 15.06 -15.13 51.36
C ASP A 37 13.75 -15.26 50.58
N LEU A 38 12.64 -14.76 51.14
CA LEU A 38 11.33 -14.83 50.51
C LEU A 38 11.32 -14.17 49.12
N GLN A 39 12.18 -13.17 48.88
CA GLN A 39 12.28 -12.46 47.60
C GLN A 39 12.68 -13.36 46.41
N PHE A 40 13.27 -14.53 46.68
CA PHE A 40 13.73 -15.47 45.67
C PHE A 40 12.68 -16.52 45.27
N ILE A 41 11.55 -16.59 45.98
CA ILE A 41 10.44 -17.53 45.74
C ILE A 41 9.70 -17.18 44.43
N LYS A 42 9.35 -18.19 43.63
CA LYS A 42 8.58 -18.09 42.39
C LYS A 42 7.13 -18.58 42.59
N GLU A 43 6.26 -18.25 41.63
CA GLU A 43 4.84 -18.66 41.67
C GLU A 43 4.69 -20.19 41.66
N ASP A 44 5.57 -20.90 40.95
CA ASP A 44 5.59 -22.36 40.88
C ASP A 44 5.89 -23.07 42.21
N ASP A 45 6.64 -22.42 43.10
CA ASP A 45 7.07 -23.00 44.38
C ASP A 45 5.90 -23.03 45.39
N ILE A 46 4.93 -22.12 45.28
CA ILE A 46 3.83 -21.92 46.24
C ILE A 46 2.42 -22.12 45.65
N LYS A 47 2.26 -22.25 44.33
CA LYS A 47 0.95 -22.45 43.64
C LYS A 47 0.15 -23.67 44.08
N HIS A 48 0.78 -24.63 44.75
CA HIS A 48 0.13 -25.86 45.21
C HIS A 48 -0.47 -25.74 46.62
N LEU A 49 -0.12 -24.69 47.38
CA LEU A 49 -0.59 -24.43 48.75
C LEU A 49 -1.55 -23.24 48.84
N LEU A 50 -1.50 -22.35 47.85
CA LEU A 50 -2.20 -21.07 47.83
C LEU A 50 -2.96 -20.88 46.51
N THR A 51 -4.04 -20.08 46.55
CA THR A 51 -4.72 -19.66 45.32
C THR A 51 -3.82 -18.76 44.48
N PRO A 52 -3.99 -18.69 43.13
CA PRO A 52 -3.17 -17.84 42.28
C PRO A 52 -3.14 -16.36 42.69
N ILE A 53 -4.21 -15.85 43.29
CA ILE A 53 -4.28 -14.47 43.82
C ILE A 53 -3.40 -14.31 45.06
N GLN A 54 -3.36 -15.30 45.96
CA GLN A 54 -2.49 -15.28 47.13
C GLN A 54 -1.01 -15.38 46.75
N CYS A 55 -0.64 -16.26 45.80
CA CYS A 55 0.74 -16.33 45.28
C CYS A 55 1.20 -14.99 44.70
N ARG A 56 0.36 -14.37 43.85
CA ARG A 56 0.65 -13.07 43.25
C ARG A 56 0.75 -11.94 44.27
N LYS A 57 -0.06 -11.97 45.34
CA LYS A 57 0.05 -10.99 46.45
C LYS A 57 1.38 -11.09 47.19
N ILE A 58 1.87 -12.30 47.50
CA ILE A 58 3.19 -12.52 48.10
C ILE A 58 4.28 -11.97 47.15
N ILE A 59 4.31 -12.45 45.91
CA ILE A 59 5.36 -12.09 44.93
C ILE A 59 5.35 -10.59 44.59
N HIS A 60 4.17 -9.95 44.54
CA HIS A 60 4.06 -8.51 44.35
C HIS A 60 4.55 -7.73 45.57
N SER A 61 4.22 -8.16 46.78
CA SER A 61 4.66 -7.49 48.02
C SER A 61 6.18 -7.59 48.22
N LEU A 62 6.79 -8.70 47.79
CA LEU A 62 8.25 -8.89 47.80
C LEU A 62 8.98 -8.07 46.74
N LYS A 63 8.35 -7.79 45.60
CA LYS A 63 8.93 -6.96 44.52
C LYS A 63 8.71 -5.46 44.69
N GLY A 64 7.90 -5.05 45.67
CA GLY A 64 7.63 -3.66 46.00
C GLY A 64 8.37 -3.22 47.28
N GLY A 65 9.50 -2.52 47.12
CA GLY A 65 10.20 -1.88 48.24
C GLY A 65 9.31 -0.85 48.99
N PRO A 66 9.59 -0.56 50.27
CA PRO A 66 8.62 0.06 51.17
C PRO A 66 8.40 1.54 50.87
N SER A 67 7.14 1.93 50.73
CA SER A 67 6.70 3.32 50.86
C SER A 67 5.38 3.36 51.66
N ASN A 68 5.32 4.28 52.64
CA ASN A 68 4.45 4.16 53.80
C ASN A 68 2.94 4.19 53.51
N LEU A 69 2.22 3.32 54.21
CA LEU A 69 0.77 3.41 54.40
C LEU A 69 0.42 4.49 55.43
N GLN A 70 -0.63 5.26 55.16
CA GLN A 70 -1.40 5.94 56.20
C GLN A 70 -2.90 5.85 55.85
N LEU A 71 -3.66 5.08 56.63
CA LEU A 71 -5.09 4.82 56.41
C LEU A 71 -5.98 5.85 57.09
N SER A 72 -7.10 6.20 56.45
CA SER A 72 -8.44 6.41 57.08
C SER A 72 -9.54 6.55 56.01
N PRO A 73 -10.84 6.30 56.31
CA PRO A 73 -11.67 5.49 55.41
C PRO A 73 -12.99 6.11 54.89
N SER A 74 -13.68 5.32 54.05
CA SER A 74 -15.10 5.36 53.64
C SER A 74 -15.56 6.36 52.56
N SER A 75 -15.99 5.84 51.40
CA SER A 75 -17.41 5.62 51.07
C SER A 75 -17.57 4.81 49.75
N SER A 76 -18.79 4.37 49.42
CA SER A 76 -19.10 3.26 48.49
C SER A 76 -19.42 3.63 47.02
N GLU A 77 -19.52 2.57 46.17
CA GLU A 77 -20.05 2.49 44.78
C GLU A 77 -19.08 2.79 43.60
N PRO A 78 -19.39 2.37 42.35
CA PRO A 78 -19.32 0.97 41.93
C PRO A 78 -18.34 0.70 40.77
N LEU A 79 -17.93 -0.56 40.61
CA LEU A 79 -16.86 -1.00 39.70
C LEU A 79 -17.19 -0.82 38.20
N SER A 80 -16.49 0.09 37.55
CA SER A 80 -16.36 0.14 36.08
C SER A 80 -15.04 -0.53 35.65
N VAL A 81 -15.11 -1.71 35.05
CA VAL A 81 -13.91 -2.48 34.66
C VAL A 81 -13.29 -1.91 33.38
N ALA A 82 -12.16 -1.22 33.51
CA ALA A 82 -11.32 -0.78 32.40
C ALA A 82 -9.86 -1.23 32.61
N SER A 83 -9.58 -2.50 32.32
CA SER A 83 -8.24 -3.09 32.44
C SER A 83 -7.28 -2.51 31.39
N SER A 84 -6.41 -1.59 31.80
CA SER A 84 -5.30 -1.11 30.95
C SER A 84 -4.02 -1.90 31.23
N SER A 85 -3.82 -3.00 30.51
CA SER A 85 -2.58 -3.79 30.59
C SER A 85 -1.43 -3.06 29.90
N THR A 86 -0.48 -2.54 30.68
CA THR A 86 0.70 -1.86 30.15
C THR A 86 1.84 -2.88 29.98
N TYR A 87 2.18 -3.22 28.73
CA TYR A 87 3.36 -4.04 28.41
C TYR A 87 4.56 -3.14 28.04
N PRO A 88 5.80 -3.50 28.42
CA PRO A 88 6.98 -2.67 28.19
C PRO A 88 7.44 -2.73 26.73
N ILE A 89 7.75 -1.56 26.15
CA ILE A 89 8.35 -1.45 24.81
C ILE A 89 9.75 -0.84 24.93
N SER A 90 10.77 -1.71 24.87
CA SER A 90 12.14 -1.34 24.50
C SER A 90 12.18 -1.07 22.98
N SER A 91 12.87 -0.08 22.43
CA SER A 91 13.75 0.94 22.99
C SER A 91 13.24 2.34 22.62
N ILE A 92 13.09 3.22 23.61
CA ILE A 92 12.60 4.60 23.44
C ILE A 92 13.70 5.55 23.92
N SER A 93 14.19 6.43 23.03
CA SER A 93 14.98 7.61 23.45
C SER A 93 14.19 8.33 24.55
N PRO A 94 14.77 8.56 25.75
CA PRO A 94 14.01 8.94 26.93
C PRO A 94 13.14 10.17 26.66
N ILE A 95 11.86 10.08 27.01
CA ILE A 95 10.96 11.24 26.96
C ILE A 95 11.52 12.27 27.93
N SER A 96 11.66 13.51 27.46
CA SER A 96 12.24 14.60 28.22
C SER A 96 11.53 14.77 29.57
N ALA A 97 12.29 14.79 30.67
CA ALA A 97 11.74 14.75 32.03
C ALA A 97 10.73 15.87 32.36
N TRP A 98 10.86 17.03 31.70
CA TRP A 98 9.93 18.16 31.84
C TRP A 98 8.48 17.79 31.50
N VAL A 99 8.27 16.83 30.59
CA VAL A 99 6.93 16.46 30.09
C VAL A 99 6.11 15.74 31.17
N ASN A 100 6.76 14.94 32.01
CA ASN A 100 6.11 14.20 33.09
C ASN A 100 5.74 15.09 34.29
N SER A 101 6.32 16.28 34.36
CA SER A 101 6.07 17.31 35.39
C SER A 101 5.33 18.54 34.83
N PHE A 102 4.93 18.51 33.56
CA PHE A 102 4.29 19.65 32.89
C PHE A 102 2.83 19.79 33.29
N GLU A 103 2.49 20.91 33.93
CA GLU A 103 1.11 21.30 34.16
C GLU A 103 0.59 22.26 33.09
N VAL A 104 -0.59 21.95 32.55
CA VAL A 104 -1.32 22.86 31.67
C VAL A 104 -1.74 24.10 32.48
N PRO A 105 -1.39 25.34 32.07
CA PRO A 105 -1.64 26.54 32.87
C PRO A 105 -3.10 26.99 32.77
N TRP A 106 -3.99 26.26 33.44
CA TRP A 106 -5.44 26.52 33.49
C TRP A 106 -5.79 27.89 34.05
N ASN A 107 -4.89 28.56 34.77
CA ASN A 107 -5.03 29.95 35.22
C ASN A 107 -4.87 31.00 34.10
N LYS A 108 -4.18 30.66 32.99
CA LYS A 108 -3.98 31.53 31.82
C LYS A 108 -5.09 31.38 30.76
N VAL A 109 -6.09 30.53 30.97
CA VAL A 109 -7.22 30.32 30.04
C VAL A 109 -8.38 31.30 30.31
N ARG A 110 -9.22 31.54 29.29
CA ARG A 110 -10.39 32.42 29.43
C ARG A 110 -11.42 31.85 30.42
N LEU A 111 -12.12 32.74 31.10
CA LEU A 111 -13.20 32.39 32.04
C LEU A 111 -14.35 31.64 31.35
N THR A 112 -14.65 31.94 30.09
CA THR A 112 -15.63 31.24 29.26
C THR A 112 -15.26 29.77 29.05
N LEU A 113 -14.00 29.48 28.72
CA LEU A 113 -13.49 28.11 28.64
C LEU A 113 -13.61 27.41 29.99
N ARG A 114 -13.17 28.06 31.07
CA ARG A 114 -13.22 27.47 32.42
C ARG A 114 -14.66 27.10 32.80
N ARG A 115 -15.62 28.00 32.63
CA ARG A 115 -17.05 27.74 32.89
C ARG A 115 -17.60 26.56 32.07
N ALA A 116 -17.32 26.51 30.77
CA ALA A 116 -17.76 25.40 29.92
C ALA A 116 -17.16 24.05 30.38
N VAL A 117 -15.88 24.07 30.77
CA VAL A 117 -15.18 22.88 31.27
C VAL A 117 -15.67 22.44 32.64
N ASP A 118 -15.93 23.37 33.57
CA ASP A 118 -16.48 23.10 34.89
C ASP A 118 -17.93 22.57 34.80
N ALA A 119 -18.70 23.00 33.79
CA ALA A 119 -20.02 22.46 33.44
C ALA A 119 -19.96 21.09 32.72
N GLY A 120 -18.76 20.59 32.38
CA GLY A 120 -18.59 19.35 31.60
C GLY A 120 -18.94 19.47 30.11
N GLU A 121 -19.18 20.68 29.61
CA GLU A 121 -19.55 20.95 28.22
C GLU A 121 -18.33 21.00 27.29
N ARG A 122 -18.56 20.87 25.98
CA ARG A 122 -17.51 20.98 24.94
C ARG A 122 -17.24 22.47 24.64
N PRO A 123 -16.05 23.03 24.95
CA PRO A 123 -15.83 24.47 24.83
C PRO A 123 -15.92 24.97 23.39
N ALA A 124 -16.29 26.24 23.22
CA ALA A 124 -16.43 26.88 21.91
C ALA A 124 -15.12 26.83 21.08
N PRO A 125 -15.18 26.84 19.74
CA PRO A 125 -14.00 26.69 18.87
C PRO A 125 -12.86 27.68 19.18
N ASP A 126 -13.17 28.96 19.46
CA ASP A 126 -12.17 29.97 19.83
C ASP A 126 -11.51 29.71 21.17
N ASP A 127 -12.27 29.20 22.12
CA ASP A 127 -11.76 28.89 23.46
C ASP A 127 -10.89 27.64 23.44
N ARG A 128 -11.23 26.61 22.64
CA ARG A 128 -10.33 25.48 22.37
C ARG A 128 -9.02 25.96 21.72
N ARG A 129 -9.10 26.85 20.72
CA ARG A 129 -7.90 27.48 20.11
C ARG A 129 -7.07 28.26 21.14
N HIS A 130 -7.71 28.98 22.07
CA HIS A 130 -7.03 29.71 23.15
C HIS A 130 -6.30 28.77 24.11
N LEU A 131 -6.95 27.68 24.56
CA LEU A 131 -6.29 26.65 25.39
C LEU A 131 -5.07 26.06 24.69
N ILE A 132 -5.19 25.69 23.41
CA ILE A 132 -4.08 25.12 22.63
C ILE A 132 -2.94 26.13 22.49
N LYS A 133 -3.23 27.41 22.24
CA LYS A 133 -2.22 28.47 22.21
C LYS A 133 -1.49 28.58 23.55
N VAL A 134 -2.23 28.79 24.63
CA VAL A 134 -1.72 28.93 26.01
C VAL A 134 -0.89 27.72 26.45
N THR A 135 -1.34 26.51 26.10
CA THR A 135 -0.62 25.27 26.41
C THR A 135 0.70 25.19 25.65
N VAL A 136 0.70 25.42 24.33
CA VAL A 136 1.95 25.37 23.53
C VAL A 136 2.91 26.49 23.92
N ASP A 137 2.41 27.67 24.25
CA ASP A 137 3.26 28.80 24.66
C ASP A 137 4.02 28.43 25.96
N ALA A 138 3.36 27.75 26.93
CA ALA A 138 4.01 27.22 28.13
C ALA A 138 4.92 26.00 27.86
N MET A 139 4.53 25.05 26.99
CA MET A 139 5.41 23.94 26.58
C MET A 139 6.73 24.45 25.98
N ARG A 140 6.70 25.61 25.32
CA ARG A 140 7.87 26.25 24.71
C ARG A 140 8.80 26.96 25.70
N GLU A 141 8.39 27.13 26.96
CA GLU A 141 9.28 27.54 28.05
C GLU A 141 10.30 26.41 28.38
N HIS A 142 9.96 25.15 28.08
CA HIS A 142 10.84 23.98 28.28
C HIS A 142 11.46 23.42 26.99
N SER A 143 10.71 23.39 25.89
CA SER A 143 11.16 22.86 24.60
C SER A 143 10.62 23.68 23.45
N LEU A 144 11.49 24.38 22.72
CA LEU A 144 11.10 25.26 21.61
C LEU A 144 10.34 24.51 20.49
N ASN A 145 10.61 23.22 20.33
CA ASN A 145 9.92 22.35 19.37
C ASN A 145 9.58 20.99 20.00
N PRO A 146 8.53 20.90 20.82
CA PRO A 146 8.15 19.65 21.46
C PRO A 146 7.85 18.57 20.41
N THR A 147 8.27 17.34 20.63
CA THR A 147 8.03 16.23 19.69
C THR A 147 6.57 15.77 19.71
N ARG A 148 6.16 14.85 18.82
CA ARG A 148 4.79 14.31 18.85
C ARG A 148 4.55 13.42 20.07
N ARG A 149 5.58 12.74 20.60
CA ARG A 149 5.46 11.94 21.84
C ARG A 149 5.19 12.84 23.05
N GLU A 150 5.86 13.99 23.13
CA GLU A 150 5.67 14.95 24.22
C GLU A 150 4.26 15.58 24.17
N CYS A 151 3.77 15.95 22.98
CA CYS A 151 2.38 16.39 22.81
C CYS A 151 1.34 15.32 23.14
N VAL A 152 1.64 14.02 23.01
CA VAL A 152 0.71 12.93 23.40
C VAL A 152 0.50 12.94 24.91
N VAL A 153 1.56 13.11 25.71
CA VAL A 153 1.45 13.13 27.18
C VAL A 153 0.61 14.32 27.65
N VAL A 154 0.87 15.51 27.11
CA VAL A 154 0.09 16.72 27.44
C VAL A 154 -1.37 16.60 26.96
N ALA A 155 -1.62 16.04 25.78
CA ALA A 155 -2.98 15.80 25.29
C ALA A 155 -3.75 14.81 26.16
N LYS A 156 -3.11 13.72 26.61
CA LYS A 156 -3.68 12.77 27.58
C LYS A 156 -4.05 13.47 28.89
N ALA A 157 -3.15 14.28 29.46
CA ALA A 157 -3.44 15.00 30.69
C ALA A 157 -4.65 15.95 30.55
N ILE A 158 -4.80 16.64 29.42
CA ILE A 158 -5.98 17.49 29.12
C ILE A 158 -7.26 16.65 29.08
N THR A 159 -7.28 15.54 28.33
CA THR A 159 -8.50 14.73 28.15
C THR A 159 -8.84 13.87 29.36
N GLN A 160 -7.86 13.45 30.16
CA GLN A 160 -8.09 12.75 31.43
C GLN A 160 -8.66 13.69 32.49
N LYS A 161 -8.18 14.94 32.56
CA LYS A 161 -8.70 15.92 33.52
C LYS A 161 -10.14 16.35 33.19
N TYR A 162 -10.47 16.48 31.91
CA TYR A 162 -11.78 16.98 31.45
C TYR A 162 -12.33 16.16 30.27
N PRO A 163 -12.79 14.91 30.51
CA PRO A 163 -13.15 13.97 29.45
C PRO A 163 -14.40 14.38 28.66
N ASN A 164 -15.39 15.03 29.26
CA ASN A 164 -16.58 15.46 28.51
C ASN A 164 -16.30 16.67 27.61
N SER A 165 -15.33 17.50 27.99
CA SER A 165 -14.95 18.71 27.26
C SER A 165 -13.98 18.49 26.09
N PHE A 166 -13.01 17.58 26.24
CA PHE A 166 -11.92 17.42 25.26
C PHE A 166 -11.70 16.01 24.73
N LEU A 167 -12.34 14.97 25.28
CA LEU A 167 -12.24 13.64 24.69
C LEU A 167 -12.94 13.64 23.32
N ASP A 168 -12.35 12.95 22.36
CA ASP A 168 -12.94 12.70 21.05
C ASP A 168 -13.97 11.57 21.20
N LYS A 169 -15.24 11.97 21.38
CA LYS A 169 -16.42 11.09 21.41
C LYS A 169 -17.30 11.38 20.19
N ASN A 170 -18.07 10.40 19.73
CA ASN A 170 -19.16 10.63 18.77
C ASN A 170 -20.43 11.16 19.48
N GLU A 171 -21.49 11.41 18.71
CA GLU A 171 -22.77 11.95 19.19
C GLU A 171 -23.46 11.00 20.20
N GLU A 172 -23.17 9.71 20.11
CA GLU A 172 -23.64 8.65 21.02
C GLU A 172 -22.73 8.44 22.24
N GLY A 173 -21.66 9.22 22.38
CA GLY A 173 -20.72 9.17 23.51
C GLY A 173 -19.61 8.12 23.41
N GLU A 174 -19.56 7.31 22.34
CA GLU A 174 -18.52 6.31 22.09
C GLU A 174 -17.17 6.96 21.74
N LEU A 175 -16.07 6.31 22.13
CA LEU A 175 -14.71 6.83 21.92
C LEU A 175 -14.27 6.75 20.44
N ILE A 176 -13.73 7.85 19.91
CA ILE A 176 -13.12 7.93 18.58
C ILE A 176 -11.60 7.77 18.69
N GLY A 177 -11.07 6.65 18.18
CA GLY A 177 -9.64 6.31 18.24
C GLY A 177 -9.12 6.33 19.69
N CYS A 178 -7.91 6.87 19.89
CA CYS A 178 -7.35 7.12 21.23
C CYS A 178 -8.06 8.20 22.06
N GLY A 179 -9.09 8.88 21.56
CA GLY A 179 -9.86 9.87 22.32
C GLY A 179 -9.17 11.23 22.52
N TYR A 180 -7.91 11.42 22.12
CA TYR A 180 -7.17 12.69 22.27
C TYR A 180 -6.50 13.14 20.96
N PHE A 181 -6.89 12.55 19.83
CA PHE A 181 -6.29 12.78 18.52
C PHE A 181 -6.44 14.23 18.05
N SER A 182 -7.62 14.82 18.24
CA SER A 182 -7.90 16.21 17.88
C SER A 182 -7.03 17.18 18.68
N VAL A 183 -6.81 16.92 19.97
CA VAL A 183 -5.96 17.71 20.86
C VAL A 183 -4.50 17.59 20.43
N ILE A 184 -3.99 16.39 20.16
CA ILE A 184 -2.61 16.20 19.64
C ILE A 184 -2.39 17.00 18.37
N ASN A 185 -3.30 16.90 17.38
CA ASN A 185 -3.12 17.60 16.11
C ASN A 185 -3.16 19.12 16.29
N GLN A 186 -4.08 19.65 17.11
CA GLN A 186 -4.12 21.08 17.42
C GLN A 186 -2.82 21.56 18.10
N LEU A 187 -2.31 20.83 19.11
CA LEU A 187 -1.02 21.14 19.75
C LEU A 187 0.14 21.10 18.73
N LYS A 188 0.19 20.07 17.87
CA LYS A 188 1.24 19.90 16.86
C LYS A 188 1.23 20.99 15.80
N THR A 189 0.07 21.27 15.21
CA THR A 189 -0.09 22.36 14.22
C THR A 189 0.27 23.71 14.83
N ARG A 190 -0.09 23.97 16.10
CA ARG A 190 0.32 25.20 16.80
C ARG A 190 1.84 25.28 17.01
N VAL A 191 2.51 24.20 17.43
CA VAL A 191 3.99 24.14 17.53
C VAL A 191 4.65 24.43 16.17
N GLU A 192 4.19 23.77 15.10
CA GLU A 192 4.74 23.95 13.75
C GLU A 192 4.51 25.38 13.23
N TYR A 193 3.35 25.97 13.52
CA TYR A 193 3.02 27.34 13.14
C TYR A 193 3.95 28.37 13.82
N VAL A 194 4.19 28.25 15.13
CA VAL A 194 5.12 29.14 15.85
C VAL A 194 6.55 29.00 15.32
N ASN A 195 6.96 27.78 15.00
CA ASN A 195 8.32 27.50 14.54
C ASN A 195 8.52 27.74 13.03
N ARG A 196 7.50 28.22 12.30
CA ARG A 196 7.56 28.48 10.85
C ARG A 196 8.66 29.47 10.46
N GLY A 197 8.99 30.43 11.34
CA GLY A 197 10.06 31.42 11.14
C GLY A 197 11.43 31.04 11.72
N ASN A 198 11.59 29.89 12.37
CA ASN A 198 12.83 29.50 13.05
C ASN A 198 13.37 28.17 12.50
N THR A 199 14.19 28.27 11.45
CA THR A 199 14.78 27.12 10.74
C THR A 199 15.61 26.21 11.65
N LEU A 200 16.34 26.79 12.62
CA LEU A 200 17.17 26.05 13.59
C LEU A 200 16.35 25.21 14.56
N SER A 201 15.14 25.65 14.92
CA SER A 201 14.25 24.90 15.80
C SER A 201 13.56 23.73 15.10
N ARG A 202 13.71 23.55 13.78
CA ARG A 202 12.92 22.60 13.00
C ARG A 202 13.60 21.22 12.91
N LEU A 203 13.16 20.27 13.74
CA LEU A 203 13.69 18.89 13.84
C LEU A 203 13.63 18.06 12.53
N ARG A 204 13.04 18.56 11.44
CA ARG A 204 13.20 17.96 10.10
C ARG A 204 14.58 18.30 9.53
N LYS A 205 15.61 17.54 9.93
CA LYS A 205 16.80 17.35 9.08
C LYS A 205 16.32 16.86 7.72
N HIS A 206 16.85 17.45 6.64
CA HIS A 206 16.70 16.87 5.30
C HIS A 206 17.37 15.49 5.31
N LYS A 207 16.76 14.49 4.69
CA LYS A 207 17.40 13.17 4.52
C LYS A 207 18.57 13.36 3.56
N ARG A 208 19.78 13.58 4.10
CA ARG A 208 21.02 13.51 3.31
C ARG A 208 21.10 12.08 2.75
N THR A 209 20.91 11.96 1.44
CA THR A 209 21.44 10.84 0.67
C THR A 209 22.95 10.97 0.68
N GLN A 210 23.61 10.29 1.62
CA GLN A 210 24.99 9.87 1.38
C GLN A 210 24.93 8.64 0.46
N ARG A 211 25.36 8.86 -0.78
CA ARG A 211 26.14 7.89 -1.54
C ARG A 211 27.53 8.49 -1.66
N ASP A 212 28.52 7.59 -1.78
CA ASP A 212 29.90 7.88 -2.15
C ASP A 212 30.67 8.61 -0.98
N ASP A 213 31.83 8.16 -0.48
CA ASP A 213 32.89 7.31 -1.03
C ASP A 213 33.55 6.37 0.04
N VAL A 214 33.89 5.13 -0.36
CA VAL A 214 35.23 4.45 -0.27
C VAL A 214 36.16 4.83 0.94
N ASP A 215 36.67 3.96 1.83
CA ASP A 215 37.32 2.64 1.65
C ASP A 215 37.51 1.82 2.98
N ASP A 216 37.86 0.53 2.82
CA ASP A 216 38.53 -0.47 3.70
C ASP A 216 38.07 -0.93 5.12
N ASP A 217 38.19 -2.27 5.29
CA ASP A 217 38.34 -3.15 6.47
C ASP A 217 37.62 -2.87 7.81
N ASP A 218 36.58 -3.68 8.09
CA ASP A 218 36.57 -4.57 9.28
C ASP A 218 35.61 -5.77 9.08
N ASP A 219 36.06 -6.95 9.50
CA ASP A 219 35.42 -8.24 9.19
C ASP A 219 34.38 -8.62 10.27
N GLN A 220 33.17 -8.07 10.15
CA GLN A 220 32.06 -8.40 11.04
C GLN A 220 30.75 -8.54 10.25
N PRO A 221 30.03 -9.68 10.32
CA PRO A 221 28.77 -9.83 9.60
C PRO A 221 27.73 -8.86 10.17
N ALA A 222 27.48 -7.78 9.43
CA ALA A 222 26.49 -6.78 9.78
C ALA A 222 25.13 -7.46 9.96
N VAL A 223 24.68 -7.57 11.22
CA VAL A 223 23.36 -8.08 11.55
C VAL A 223 22.34 -7.13 10.95
N ALA A 224 21.87 -7.47 9.75
CA ALA A 224 20.87 -6.74 9.01
C ALA A 224 19.63 -6.62 9.89
N THR A 225 19.50 -5.47 10.56
CA THR A 225 18.48 -5.27 11.57
C THR A 225 17.14 -5.29 10.85
N CYS A 226 16.44 -6.43 10.96
CA CYS A 226 15.23 -6.72 10.20
C CYS A 226 14.29 -5.53 10.30
N ALA A 227 13.98 -4.91 9.15
CA ALA A 227 13.27 -3.65 9.10
C ALA A 227 11.97 -3.78 9.90
N ARG A 228 11.86 -2.99 10.97
CA ARG A 228 10.87 -3.16 12.04
C ARG A 228 9.46 -3.28 11.46
N ILE A 229 8.96 -4.51 11.36
CA ILE A 229 7.68 -4.81 10.74
C ILE A 229 6.60 -4.07 11.55
N ASP A 230 5.76 -3.31 10.85
CA ASP A 230 4.53 -2.77 11.44
C ASP A 230 3.65 -3.99 11.67
N ASN A 231 3.61 -4.55 12.88
CA ASN A 231 2.97 -5.85 13.13
C ASN A 231 1.43 -5.84 12.99
N TYR A 232 0.78 -4.81 12.42
CA TYR A 232 -0.68 -4.76 12.15
C TYR A 232 -1.62 -5.27 13.28
N ARG A 233 -1.21 -5.16 14.57
CA ARG A 233 -1.87 -5.77 15.75
C ARG A 233 -1.86 -7.32 15.75
N CYS A 234 -1.20 -7.98 14.81
CA CYS A 234 -0.89 -9.41 14.86
C CYS A 234 -0.03 -9.73 16.11
N VAL A 235 -0.67 -10.25 17.15
CA VAL A 235 -0.05 -10.64 18.43
C VAL A 235 0.62 -12.01 18.35
N ARG A 236 0.12 -12.91 17.50
CA ARG A 236 0.63 -14.30 17.34
C ARG A 236 1.13 -14.55 15.91
N TRP A 237 1.87 -13.58 15.37
CA TRP A 237 2.38 -13.60 13.98
C TRP A 237 3.15 -14.88 13.61
N GLN A 238 4.08 -15.25 14.48
CA GLN A 238 4.91 -16.44 14.40
C GLN A 238 5.18 -16.90 15.84
N PRO A 239 4.46 -17.92 16.35
CA PRO A 239 4.78 -18.53 17.64
C PRO A 239 6.22 -19.05 17.62
N ALA A 240 6.96 -18.84 18.72
CA ALA A 240 8.32 -19.34 18.87
C ALA A 240 8.32 -20.83 19.27
N ASP A 241 7.37 -21.21 20.12
CA ASP A 241 7.26 -22.54 20.72
C ASP A 241 6.00 -23.27 20.23
N TYR A 242 6.03 -24.60 20.28
CA TYR A 242 4.86 -25.45 20.09
C TYR A 242 4.07 -25.61 21.41
N PRO A 243 2.79 -26.03 21.37
CA PRO A 243 2.02 -26.33 22.57
C PRO A 243 2.70 -27.38 23.47
N ASP A 244 2.41 -27.36 24.77
CA ASP A 244 3.06 -28.26 25.74
C ASP A 244 2.93 -29.74 25.35
N GLY A 245 4.07 -30.43 25.30
CA GLY A 245 4.17 -31.84 24.87
C GLY A 245 4.20 -32.07 23.36
N GLU A 246 4.06 -31.04 22.53
CA GLU A 246 4.11 -31.15 21.07
C GLU A 246 5.53 -31.00 20.49
N THR A 247 5.77 -31.70 19.39
CA THR A 247 7.01 -31.65 18.61
C THR A 247 6.70 -31.43 17.14
N SER A 248 7.65 -30.97 16.33
CA SER A 248 7.41 -30.80 14.88
C SER A 248 6.91 -32.08 14.21
N ALA A 249 7.39 -33.25 14.63
CA ALA A 249 6.94 -34.55 14.09
C ALA A 249 5.52 -34.92 14.54
N SER A 250 5.14 -34.59 15.79
CA SER A 250 3.77 -34.76 16.28
C SER A 250 2.78 -33.85 15.54
N LEU A 251 3.15 -32.58 15.30
CA LEU A 251 2.33 -31.63 14.56
C LEU A 251 2.18 -32.01 13.08
N GLU A 252 3.23 -32.55 12.45
CA GLU A 252 3.12 -33.06 11.07
C GLU A 252 2.19 -34.28 10.99
N LYS A 253 2.24 -35.20 11.96
CA LYS A 253 1.28 -36.31 12.06
C LYS A 253 -0.16 -35.80 12.22
N LYS A 254 -0.39 -34.76 13.02
CA LYS A 254 -1.70 -34.11 13.20
C LYS A 254 -2.20 -33.41 11.94
N LYS A 255 -1.30 -32.77 11.19
CA LYS A 255 -1.61 -32.21 9.86
C LYS A 255 -2.04 -33.32 8.88
N LEU A 256 -1.29 -34.43 8.80
CA LEU A 256 -1.65 -35.56 7.94
C LEU A 256 -3.01 -36.17 8.30
N GLU A 257 -3.31 -36.31 9.59
CA GLU A 257 -4.63 -36.75 10.07
C GLU A 257 -5.75 -35.78 9.65
N MET A 258 -5.50 -34.48 9.69
CA MET A 258 -6.44 -33.47 9.21
C MET A 258 -6.63 -33.52 7.68
N MET A 259 -5.57 -33.77 6.91
CA MET A 259 -5.65 -33.96 5.45
C MET A 259 -6.43 -35.25 5.09
N ASP A 260 -6.33 -36.31 5.88
CA ASP A 260 -7.14 -37.53 5.72
C ASP A 260 -8.63 -37.32 6.04
N ILE A 261 -8.97 -36.41 6.96
CA ILE A 261 -10.37 -35.99 7.14
C ILE A 261 -10.85 -35.21 5.92
N PHE A 262 -10.02 -34.29 5.39
CA PHE A 262 -10.37 -33.50 4.21
C PHE A 262 -10.52 -34.35 2.95
N SER A 263 -9.69 -35.37 2.72
CA SER A 263 -9.78 -36.23 1.53
C SER A 263 -11.08 -37.04 1.48
N ARG A 264 -11.67 -37.36 2.63
CA ARG A 264 -12.91 -38.13 2.76
C ARG A 264 -14.17 -37.27 2.75
N GLU A 265 -14.11 -36.05 3.28
CA GLU A 265 -15.31 -35.22 3.58
C GLU A 265 -15.28 -33.82 2.97
N GLY A 266 -14.14 -33.40 2.42
CA GLY A 266 -13.88 -32.03 1.99
C GLY A 266 -14.08 -31.02 3.13
N LEU A 267 -14.55 -29.82 2.78
CA LEU A 267 -14.81 -28.76 3.76
C LEU A 267 -15.91 -29.11 4.79
N LYS A 268 -16.76 -30.11 4.54
CA LYS A 268 -17.78 -30.55 5.53
C LYS A 268 -17.15 -31.11 6.80
N GLY A 269 -15.91 -31.61 6.72
CA GLY A 269 -15.15 -32.04 7.89
C GLY A 269 -14.90 -30.93 8.93
N ALA A 270 -15.06 -29.65 8.57
CA ALA A 270 -14.85 -28.51 9.48
C ALA A 270 -15.82 -28.45 10.68
N GLU A 271 -16.97 -29.12 10.56
CA GLU A 271 -17.96 -29.25 11.64
C GLU A 271 -17.57 -30.31 12.69
N ARG A 272 -16.50 -31.08 12.46
CA ARG A 272 -15.98 -32.01 13.46
C ARG A 272 -15.16 -31.26 14.51
N GLY A 273 -15.54 -31.36 15.78
CA GLY A 273 -14.75 -30.81 16.91
C GLY A 273 -13.28 -31.25 16.89
N LYS A 274 -13.00 -32.49 16.46
CA LYS A 274 -11.62 -32.97 16.27
C LYS A 274 -10.81 -32.14 15.26
N VAL A 275 -11.42 -31.63 14.19
CA VAL A 275 -10.72 -30.74 13.23
C VAL A 275 -10.46 -29.38 13.87
N GLU A 276 -11.33 -28.92 14.76
CA GLU A 276 -11.14 -27.69 15.53
C GLU A 276 -9.96 -27.81 16.52
N ASP A 277 -9.85 -28.93 17.24
CA ASP A 277 -8.68 -29.25 18.08
C ASP A 277 -7.39 -29.31 17.25
N LEU A 278 -7.42 -30.00 16.09
CA LEU A 278 -6.29 -30.12 15.17
C LEU A 278 -5.87 -28.77 14.58
N MET A 279 -6.82 -27.91 14.20
CA MET A 279 -6.56 -26.57 13.68
C MET A 279 -5.97 -25.65 14.76
N ALA A 280 -6.42 -25.75 16.01
CA ALA A 280 -5.87 -24.98 17.12
C ALA A 280 -4.43 -25.41 17.47
N ILE A 281 -4.19 -26.72 17.62
CA ILE A 281 -2.88 -27.23 18.07
C ILE A 281 -1.79 -27.11 16.98
N THR A 282 -2.16 -27.16 15.70
CA THR A 282 -1.24 -26.99 14.57
C THR A 282 -1.03 -25.52 14.15
N TYR A 283 -1.60 -24.54 14.85
CA TYR A 283 -1.53 -23.11 14.50
C TYR A 283 -0.10 -22.61 14.23
N ALA A 284 0.88 -23.02 15.05
CA ALA A 284 2.28 -22.64 14.85
C ALA A 284 2.84 -23.15 13.51
N LYS A 285 2.49 -24.38 13.10
CA LYS A 285 2.88 -25.00 11.83
C LYS A 285 2.19 -24.34 10.63
N GLN A 286 0.94 -23.92 10.79
CA GLN A 286 0.23 -23.09 9.79
C GLN A 286 0.95 -21.75 9.57
N ARG A 287 1.34 -21.05 10.66
CA ARG A 287 2.09 -19.78 10.57
C ARG A 287 3.46 -19.97 9.93
N GLU A 288 4.20 -21.02 10.34
CA GLU A 288 5.50 -21.40 9.76
C GLU A 288 5.42 -21.58 8.24
N TYR A 289 4.41 -22.30 7.75
CA TYR A 289 4.19 -22.51 6.32
C TYR A 289 3.80 -21.23 5.57
N ILE A 290 2.82 -20.47 6.08
CA ILE A 290 2.34 -19.22 5.45
C ILE A 290 3.43 -18.13 5.42
N ASN A 291 4.26 -18.07 6.45
CA ASN A 291 5.33 -17.07 6.56
C ASN A 291 6.66 -17.52 5.92
N ALA A 292 6.69 -18.67 5.23
CA ALA A 292 7.88 -19.22 4.59
C ALA A 292 8.49 -18.27 3.54
N LYS A 293 9.74 -18.55 3.16
CA LYS A 293 10.48 -17.79 2.13
C LYS A 293 11.11 -18.77 1.13
N PRO A 294 10.74 -18.74 -0.16
CA PRO A 294 9.68 -17.90 -0.76
C PRO A 294 8.30 -18.19 -0.15
N SER A 295 7.40 -17.20 -0.20
CA SER A 295 6.03 -17.38 0.28
C SER A 295 5.28 -18.40 -0.60
N PRO A 296 4.48 -19.31 -0.02
CA PRO A 296 3.69 -20.27 -0.79
C PRO A 296 2.58 -19.55 -1.57
N SER A 297 2.15 -20.14 -2.69
CA SER A 297 0.93 -19.70 -3.37
C SER A 297 -0.30 -20.03 -2.52
N ILE A 298 -1.40 -19.29 -2.70
CA ILE A 298 -2.69 -19.58 -2.08
C ILE A 298 -3.18 -20.98 -2.47
N LEU A 299 -2.87 -21.42 -3.69
CA LEU A 299 -3.17 -22.77 -4.17
C LEU A 299 -2.40 -23.84 -3.37
N ASP A 300 -1.14 -23.59 -3.02
CA ASP A 300 -0.35 -24.52 -2.19
C ASP A 300 -0.71 -24.47 -0.71
N VAL A 301 -1.10 -23.29 -0.18
CA VAL A 301 -1.72 -23.20 1.16
C VAL A 301 -3.04 -23.98 1.20
N CYS A 302 -3.83 -23.97 0.12
CA CYS A 302 -5.06 -24.74 0.02
C CYS A 302 -4.82 -26.25 -0.03
N LYS A 303 -3.75 -26.73 -0.68
CA LYS A 303 -3.35 -28.15 -0.64
C LYS A 303 -2.93 -28.61 0.76
N GLU A 304 -2.06 -27.85 1.42
CA GLU A 304 -1.43 -28.27 2.68
C GLU A 304 -2.30 -27.97 3.92
N TRP A 305 -3.16 -26.96 3.86
CA TRP A 305 -4.00 -26.47 4.97
C TRP A 305 -5.44 -26.14 4.51
N PRO A 306 -6.16 -27.07 3.86
CA PRO A 306 -7.43 -26.79 3.18
C PRO A 306 -8.52 -26.22 4.09
N PHE A 307 -8.53 -26.57 5.38
CA PHE A 307 -9.52 -26.07 6.32
C PHE A 307 -9.40 -24.57 6.63
N LEU A 308 -8.25 -23.92 6.35
CA LEU A 308 -8.12 -22.45 6.41
C LEU A 308 -9.05 -21.72 5.41
N PHE A 309 -9.58 -22.43 4.41
CA PHE A 309 -10.53 -21.91 3.42
C PHE A 309 -12.00 -22.12 3.83
N SER A 310 -12.25 -22.77 4.97
CA SER A 310 -13.56 -22.66 5.63
C SER A 310 -13.64 -21.32 6.38
N GLN A 311 -14.80 -20.65 6.31
CA GLN A 311 -14.97 -19.39 7.03
C GLN A 311 -14.77 -19.54 8.55
N LYS A 312 -15.25 -20.65 9.14
CA LYS A 312 -15.06 -20.97 10.57
C LYS A 312 -13.60 -20.86 11.00
N PHE A 313 -12.69 -21.56 10.33
CA PHE A 313 -11.28 -21.54 10.70
C PHE A 313 -10.51 -20.34 10.17
N LEU A 314 -10.91 -19.74 9.04
CA LEU A 314 -10.37 -18.46 8.58
C LEU A 314 -10.55 -17.38 9.66
N LEU A 315 -11.76 -17.26 10.22
CA LEU A 315 -12.07 -16.29 11.26
C LEU A 315 -11.44 -16.66 12.61
N SER A 316 -11.48 -17.93 13.02
CA SER A 316 -10.79 -18.39 14.24
C SER A 316 -9.27 -18.13 14.17
N HIS A 317 -8.63 -18.37 13.01
CA HIS A 317 -7.22 -18.06 12.80
C HIS A 317 -6.95 -16.55 12.81
N PHE A 318 -7.85 -15.72 12.27
CA PHE A 318 -7.77 -14.26 12.34
C PHE A 318 -7.88 -13.73 13.78
N THR A 319 -8.89 -14.19 14.53
CA THR A 319 -9.07 -13.87 15.95
C THR A 319 -7.82 -14.29 16.73
N THR A 320 -7.31 -15.49 16.47
CA THR A 320 -6.08 -16.02 17.09
C THR A 320 -4.87 -15.14 16.79
N LEU A 321 -4.73 -14.69 15.54
CA LEU A 321 -3.63 -13.85 15.08
C LEU A 321 -3.65 -12.43 15.66
N THR A 322 -4.84 -11.82 15.79
CA THR A 322 -5.00 -10.36 16.04
C THR A 322 -5.64 -10.00 17.39
N ASN A 323 -6.22 -10.98 18.10
CA ASN A 323 -7.14 -10.80 19.23
C ASN A 323 -8.33 -9.86 18.91
N VAL A 324 -8.90 -9.97 17.71
CA VAL A 324 -10.09 -9.23 17.28
C VAL A 324 -11.12 -10.17 16.68
N GLU A 325 -12.30 -10.25 17.30
CA GLU A 325 -13.47 -10.96 16.75
C GLU A 325 -14.05 -10.23 15.53
N LEU A 326 -13.55 -10.57 14.34
CA LEU A 326 -13.78 -9.79 13.13
C LEU A 326 -15.25 -9.74 12.70
N TYR A 327 -15.94 -10.89 12.74
CA TYR A 327 -17.35 -10.97 12.34
C TYR A 327 -18.23 -10.15 13.27
N THR A 328 -18.09 -10.31 14.60
CA THR A 328 -18.83 -9.51 15.59
C THR A 328 -18.62 -8.01 15.36
N ARG A 329 -17.36 -7.58 15.17
CA ARG A 329 -17.04 -6.17 14.88
C ARG A 329 -17.74 -5.66 13.62
N LEU A 330 -17.66 -6.38 12.50
CA LEU A 330 -18.28 -5.94 11.26
C LEU A 330 -19.81 -6.01 11.34
N ASN A 331 -20.38 -7.06 11.90
CA ASN A 331 -21.83 -7.21 12.06
C ASN A 331 -22.47 -6.13 12.94
N GLU A 332 -21.78 -5.65 13.99
CA GLU A 332 -22.24 -4.54 14.84
C GLU A 332 -22.03 -3.15 14.21
N ASP A 333 -20.87 -2.91 13.61
CA ASP A 333 -20.45 -1.56 13.20
C ASP A 333 -20.72 -1.25 11.70
N LEU A 334 -20.85 -2.24 10.80
CA LEU A 334 -20.86 -2.01 9.33
C LEU A 334 -22.11 -1.26 8.85
N ASP A 335 -23.33 -1.79 9.07
CA ASP A 335 -24.56 -1.09 8.69
C ASP A 335 -24.79 0.17 9.55
N LYS A 336 -24.59 0.08 10.87
CA LYS A 336 -24.76 1.21 11.79
C LYS A 336 -23.91 2.42 11.39
N LYS A 337 -22.62 2.22 11.06
CA LYS A 337 -21.75 3.31 10.59
C LYS A 337 -21.96 3.61 9.10
N GLY A 338 -22.32 2.61 8.29
CA GLY A 338 -22.66 2.79 6.88
C GLY A 338 -23.80 3.79 6.71
N LYS A 339 -24.90 3.60 7.47
CA LYS A 339 -26.03 4.54 7.52
C LYS A 339 -25.61 5.95 7.88
N ARG A 340 -24.86 6.12 8.98
CA ARG A 340 -24.34 7.43 9.41
C ARG A 340 -23.46 8.10 8.36
N LEU A 341 -22.68 7.32 7.63
CA LEU A 341 -21.88 7.80 6.52
C LEU A 341 -22.78 8.28 5.36
N LEU A 342 -23.77 7.48 4.96
CA LEU A 342 -24.74 7.84 3.92
C LEU A 342 -25.52 9.09 4.30
N ASP A 343 -25.97 9.23 5.55
CA ASP A 343 -26.63 10.44 6.09
C ASP A 343 -25.72 11.68 5.99
N PHE A 344 -24.45 11.55 6.43
CA PHE A 344 -23.45 12.62 6.31
C PHE A 344 -23.23 13.05 4.85
N PHE A 345 -23.01 12.09 3.95
CA PHE A 345 -22.82 12.37 2.52
C PHE A 345 -24.08 13.01 1.90
N SER A 346 -25.27 12.57 2.30
CA SER A 346 -26.56 13.12 1.88
C SER A 346 -26.73 14.58 2.30
N SER A 347 -26.39 14.92 3.55
CA SER A 347 -26.46 16.29 4.06
C SER A 347 -25.58 17.28 3.29
N GLN A 348 -24.52 16.78 2.64
CA GLN A 348 -23.55 17.57 1.87
C GLN A 348 -23.66 17.32 0.35
N ILE A 349 -24.77 16.75 -0.15
CA ILE A 349 -24.86 16.20 -1.52
C ILE A 349 -24.40 17.14 -2.64
N THR A 350 -24.62 18.46 -2.50
CA THR A 350 -24.22 19.47 -3.49
C THR A 350 -22.71 19.71 -3.57
N LYS A 351 -21.95 19.37 -2.53
CA LYS A 351 -20.48 19.55 -2.45
C LYS A 351 -19.70 18.41 -3.09
N TRP A 352 -20.32 17.26 -3.34
CA TRP A 352 -19.64 16.08 -3.86
C TRP A 352 -19.58 16.06 -5.40
N ARG A 353 -18.55 15.41 -5.94
CA ARG A 353 -18.37 15.18 -7.39
C ARG A 353 -19.51 14.35 -7.99
N LYS A 354 -19.62 14.37 -9.33
CA LYS A 354 -20.74 13.74 -10.05
C LYS A 354 -20.85 12.23 -9.75
N GLU A 355 -19.72 11.56 -9.61
CA GLU A 355 -19.58 10.12 -9.42
C GLU A 355 -20.11 9.72 -8.03
N VAL A 356 -19.61 10.36 -6.97
CA VAL A 356 -20.11 10.18 -5.59
C VAL A 356 -21.61 10.49 -5.51
N ARG A 357 -22.09 11.54 -6.19
CA ARG A 357 -23.53 11.87 -6.22
C ARG A 357 -24.36 10.83 -6.98
N ALA A 358 -23.80 10.12 -7.96
CA ALA A 358 -24.50 9.04 -8.67
C ALA A 358 -24.68 7.84 -7.74
N PHE A 359 -23.60 7.32 -7.16
CA PHE A 359 -23.66 6.22 -6.20
C PHE A 359 -24.50 6.54 -4.97
N LEU A 360 -24.40 7.76 -4.43
CA LEU A 360 -25.20 8.18 -3.28
C LEU A 360 -26.71 8.27 -3.63
N LYS A 361 -27.09 8.75 -4.82
CA LYS A 361 -28.49 8.74 -5.26
C LYS A 361 -29.03 7.33 -5.45
N GLU A 362 -28.17 6.40 -5.85
CA GLU A 362 -28.54 4.99 -5.97
C GLU A 362 -28.65 4.33 -4.59
N ALA A 363 -27.71 4.59 -3.69
CA ALA A 363 -27.70 4.16 -2.29
C ALA A 363 -29.02 4.46 -1.56
N ILE A 364 -29.61 5.64 -1.81
CA ILE A 364 -30.79 6.17 -1.09
C ILE A 364 -32.13 5.70 -1.72
N LYS A 365 -32.12 4.94 -2.83
CA LYS A 365 -33.37 4.39 -3.38
C LYS A 365 -34.05 3.51 -2.33
N LYS A 366 -35.31 3.81 -2.00
CA LYS A 366 -36.09 3.11 -0.97
C LYS A 366 -36.17 1.59 -1.27
N ASP A 367 -36.35 0.83 -0.18
CA ASP A 367 -36.39 -0.65 -0.11
C ASP A 367 -35.01 -1.31 0.08
N ARG A 368 -34.33 -0.96 1.20
CA ARG A 368 -32.93 -1.34 1.52
C ARG A 368 -32.69 -1.50 3.02
N GLU A 369 -33.31 -2.48 3.66
CA GLU A 369 -32.90 -2.90 5.01
C GLU A 369 -31.65 -3.80 4.90
N GLY A 370 -30.67 -3.64 5.81
CA GLY A 370 -29.47 -4.49 5.89
C GLY A 370 -28.47 -4.38 4.73
N SER A 371 -28.43 -3.25 4.02
CA SER A 371 -27.45 -3.00 2.94
C SER A 371 -26.79 -1.62 2.97
N ASP A 372 -26.99 -0.87 4.06
CA ASP A 372 -26.39 0.45 4.29
C ASP A 372 -24.84 0.36 4.29
N GLY A 373 -24.29 -0.73 4.81
CA GLY A 373 -22.86 -1.04 4.81
C GLY A 373 -22.27 -1.22 3.41
N LEU A 374 -22.95 -1.96 2.53
CA LEU A 374 -22.53 -2.15 1.15
C LEU A 374 -22.61 -0.83 0.38
N ALA A 375 -23.74 -0.12 0.48
CA ALA A 375 -23.94 1.15 -0.17
C ALA A 375 -22.94 2.22 0.29
N ALA A 376 -22.61 2.25 1.60
CA ALA A 376 -21.56 3.10 2.14
C ALA A 376 -20.18 2.75 1.57
N MET A 377 -19.86 1.46 1.39
CA MET A 377 -18.58 1.03 0.81
C MET A 377 -18.42 1.48 -0.64
N LEU A 378 -19.47 1.44 -1.47
CA LEU A 378 -19.44 1.98 -2.84
C LEU A 378 -19.28 3.50 -2.84
N VAL A 379 -19.98 4.21 -1.94
CA VAL A 379 -19.80 5.66 -1.75
C VAL A 379 -18.37 5.99 -1.30
N MET A 380 -17.71 5.14 -0.50
CA MET A 380 -16.31 5.32 -0.07
C MET A 380 -15.30 5.07 -1.19
N LEU A 381 -15.44 3.98 -1.96
CA LEU A 381 -14.63 3.73 -3.17
C LEU A 381 -14.73 4.93 -4.12
N ALA A 382 -15.97 5.32 -4.45
CA ALA A 382 -16.25 6.50 -5.25
C ALA A 382 -15.68 7.78 -4.64
N HIS A 383 -15.65 7.93 -3.30
CA HIS A 383 -15.07 9.08 -2.60
C HIS A 383 -13.54 9.11 -2.70
N PHE A 384 -12.87 7.96 -2.64
CA PHE A 384 -11.40 7.85 -2.74
C PHE A 384 -10.85 7.84 -4.18
N LYS A 385 -11.73 7.78 -5.20
CA LYS A 385 -11.37 7.59 -6.63
C LYS A 385 -10.92 6.16 -6.95
N GLU A 386 -11.35 5.21 -6.14
CA GLU A 386 -11.17 3.78 -6.33
C GLU A 386 -12.39 3.25 -7.11
N GLN A 387 -12.17 2.34 -8.07
CA GLN A 387 -13.25 1.81 -8.92
C GLN A 387 -13.97 0.64 -8.23
N GLU A 388 -15.15 0.24 -8.68
CA GLU A 388 -15.89 -0.88 -8.06
C GLU A 388 -15.11 -2.21 -8.24
N GLU A 389 -14.51 -2.39 -9.42
CA GLU A 389 -13.68 -3.53 -9.84
C GLU A 389 -12.40 -3.71 -8.99
N SER A 390 -12.06 -2.71 -8.17
CA SER A 390 -10.94 -2.78 -7.21
C SER A 390 -11.21 -3.72 -6.03
N LEU A 391 -12.48 -4.00 -5.73
CA LEU A 391 -12.91 -4.80 -4.59
C LEU A 391 -13.95 -5.86 -4.99
N PHE A 392 -14.77 -5.54 -5.98
CA PHE A 392 -15.97 -6.28 -6.36
C PHE A 392 -15.91 -6.74 -7.83
N LEU A 393 -16.38 -7.95 -8.11
CA LEU A 393 -16.64 -8.43 -9.47
C LEU A 393 -18.11 -8.81 -9.56
N ASN A 394 -18.83 -8.36 -10.59
CA ASN A 394 -20.22 -8.75 -10.80
C ASN A 394 -20.31 -9.96 -11.75
N ALA A 395 -21.19 -10.91 -11.44
CA ALA A 395 -21.47 -12.07 -12.27
C ALA A 395 -22.95 -12.47 -12.17
N ASP A 396 -23.40 -13.35 -13.05
CA ASP A 396 -24.80 -13.79 -13.06
C ASP A 396 -25.15 -14.65 -11.83
N VAL A 397 -26.42 -14.65 -11.43
CA VAL A 397 -26.96 -15.40 -10.27
C VAL A 397 -26.74 -16.93 -10.41
N THR A 398 -26.55 -17.41 -11.63
CA THR A 398 -26.28 -18.82 -11.98
C THR A 398 -24.80 -19.17 -12.14
N THR A 399 -23.88 -18.19 -12.22
CA THR A 399 -22.44 -18.41 -12.41
C THR A 399 -21.88 -19.35 -11.32
N THR A 400 -21.29 -20.47 -11.71
CA THR A 400 -20.61 -21.39 -10.79
C THR A 400 -19.17 -20.95 -10.52
N PRO A 401 -18.48 -21.48 -9.48
CA PRO A 401 -17.07 -21.21 -9.26
C PRO A 401 -16.18 -21.53 -10.48
N ALA A 402 -16.50 -22.59 -11.24
CA ALA A 402 -15.75 -22.95 -12.44
C ALA A 402 -16.01 -21.98 -13.60
N ASP A 403 -17.25 -21.50 -13.76
CA ASP A 403 -17.57 -20.45 -14.74
C ASP A 403 -16.87 -19.14 -14.40
N ALA A 404 -16.83 -18.77 -13.11
CA ALA A 404 -16.12 -17.59 -12.64
C ALA A 404 -14.61 -17.67 -12.95
N GLU A 405 -13.96 -18.82 -12.71
CA GLU A 405 -12.54 -19.03 -13.06
C GLU A 405 -12.28 -19.02 -14.57
N ALA A 406 -13.25 -19.44 -15.40
CA ALA A 406 -13.10 -19.53 -16.85
C ALA A 406 -13.47 -18.24 -17.61
N GLN A 407 -14.42 -17.46 -17.09
CA GLN A 407 -15.05 -16.34 -17.82
C GLN A 407 -14.69 -14.96 -17.24
N LEU A 408 -14.35 -14.87 -15.95
CA LEU A 408 -13.97 -13.60 -15.32
C LEU A 408 -12.45 -13.44 -15.31
N SER A 409 -11.97 -12.21 -15.52
CA SER A 409 -10.56 -11.86 -15.31
C SER A 409 -10.28 -11.75 -13.80
N LEU A 410 -10.07 -12.88 -13.14
CA LEU A 410 -9.85 -12.96 -11.70
C LEU A 410 -8.41 -12.49 -11.34
N PRO A 411 -8.24 -11.41 -10.56
CA PRO A 411 -6.90 -10.91 -10.22
C PRO A 411 -6.12 -11.82 -9.28
N ILE A 412 -4.82 -11.55 -9.15
CA ILE A 412 -3.94 -12.21 -8.16
C ILE A 412 -4.37 -11.82 -6.73
N THR A 413 -4.72 -10.56 -6.52
CA THR A 413 -5.18 -10.03 -5.24
C THR A 413 -6.65 -10.39 -4.95
N PRO A 414 -7.07 -10.49 -3.67
CA PRO A 414 -8.44 -10.85 -3.31
C PRO A 414 -9.54 -9.97 -3.94
N ARG A 415 -10.65 -10.58 -4.34
CA ARG A 415 -11.89 -9.92 -4.83
C ARG A 415 -13.14 -10.63 -4.33
N ILE A 416 -14.18 -9.86 -4.01
CA ILE A 416 -15.52 -10.38 -3.73
C ILE A 416 -16.25 -10.52 -5.07
N ILE A 417 -16.69 -11.72 -5.42
CA ILE A 417 -17.56 -11.95 -6.57
C ILE A 417 -19.01 -11.93 -6.08
N MET A 418 -19.86 -11.15 -6.73
CA MET A 418 -21.25 -10.92 -6.35
C MET A 418 -22.14 -11.46 -7.46
N LEU A 419 -23.15 -12.24 -7.09
CA LEU A 419 -24.04 -12.88 -8.04
C LEU A 419 -25.39 -12.16 -8.01
N GLY A 420 -25.65 -11.35 -9.05
CA GLY A 420 -26.79 -10.43 -9.11
C GLY A 420 -26.80 -9.56 -10.36
N GLU A 421 -27.96 -8.95 -10.64
CA GLU A 421 -28.10 -7.97 -11.73
C GLU A 421 -27.22 -6.72 -11.49
N THR A 422 -27.11 -6.30 -10.23
CA THR A 422 -26.25 -5.19 -9.80
C THR A 422 -25.56 -5.54 -8.48
N ILE A 423 -24.48 -4.82 -8.18
CA ILE A 423 -23.77 -4.86 -6.89
C ILE A 423 -24.74 -4.77 -5.70
N LEU A 424 -25.68 -3.83 -5.76
CA LEU A 424 -26.61 -3.51 -4.69
C LEU A 424 -27.81 -4.46 -4.59
N THR A 425 -28.01 -5.34 -5.58
CA THR A 425 -29.08 -6.34 -5.60
C THR A 425 -28.56 -7.78 -5.55
N ALA A 426 -27.25 -7.98 -5.36
CA ALA A 426 -26.62 -9.28 -5.26
C ALA A 426 -27.11 -10.08 -4.04
N LYS A 427 -27.37 -11.38 -4.24
CA LYS A 427 -27.95 -12.28 -3.22
C LYS A 427 -27.04 -13.45 -2.84
N LYS A 428 -25.92 -13.63 -3.52
CA LYS A 428 -24.92 -14.65 -3.24
C LYS A 428 -23.53 -14.07 -3.47
N TRP A 429 -22.56 -14.60 -2.74
CA TRP A 429 -21.22 -14.05 -2.67
C TRP A 429 -20.19 -15.17 -2.81
N MET A 430 -19.11 -14.92 -3.54
CA MET A 430 -17.91 -15.75 -3.56
C MET A 430 -16.68 -14.91 -3.22
N LEU A 431 -15.59 -15.56 -2.86
CA LEU A 431 -14.28 -14.92 -2.69
C LEU A 431 -13.29 -15.55 -3.67
N SER A 432 -12.57 -14.72 -4.43
CA SER A 432 -11.46 -15.15 -5.28
C SER A 432 -10.12 -14.55 -4.86
N ILE A 433 -9.04 -15.32 -5.04
CA ILE A 433 -7.63 -14.93 -4.81
C ILE A 433 -6.77 -15.77 -5.78
N GLU A 434 -5.66 -15.22 -6.29
CA GLU A 434 -4.75 -15.91 -7.22
C GLU A 434 -5.43 -16.55 -8.43
N GLY A 435 -6.44 -15.87 -9.00
CA GLY A 435 -7.18 -16.38 -10.15
C GLY A 435 -8.12 -17.56 -9.86
N ARG A 436 -8.34 -17.91 -8.57
CA ARG A 436 -9.18 -19.03 -8.12
C ARG A 436 -10.35 -18.56 -7.28
N VAL A 437 -11.48 -19.26 -7.32
CA VAL A 437 -12.56 -19.08 -6.34
C VAL A 437 -12.24 -19.91 -5.09
N VAL A 438 -11.78 -19.23 -4.05
CA VAL A 438 -11.27 -19.84 -2.82
C VAL A 438 -12.35 -20.07 -1.76
N ILE A 439 -13.44 -19.30 -1.80
CA ILE A 439 -14.65 -19.57 -1.00
C ILE A 439 -15.87 -19.51 -1.94
N PRO A 440 -16.56 -20.63 -2.19
CA PRO A 440 -17.75 -20.71 -3.05
C PRO A 440 -19.00 -20.13 -2.35
N PRO A 441 -20.11 -19.89 -3.09
CA PRO A 441 -21.34 -19.42 -2.48
C PRO A 441 -21.97 -20.51 -1.58
N GLY A 442 -22.54 -20.11 -0.45
CA GLY A 442 -23.16 -21.02 0.51
C GLY A 442 -23.62 -20.31 1.78
N ALA A 443 -24.11 -21.06 2.77
CA ALA A 443 -24.67 -20.50 4.01
C ALA A 443 -23.66 -19.65 4.81
N HIS A 444 -22.36 -19.92 4.67
CA HIS A 444 -21.29 -19.14 5.30
C HIS A 444 -20.95 -17.84 4.53
N MET A 445 -21.42 -17.68 3.29
CA MET A 445 -21.25 -16.49 2.43
C MET A 445 -22.64 -15.96 2.04
N ALA A 446 -23.51 -15.79 3.04
CA ALA A 446 -24.92 -15.46 2.87
C ALA A 446 -25.18 -13.99 2.50
N ASP A 447 -24.29 -13.08 2.92
CA ASP A 447 -24.48 -11.64 2.83
C ASP A 447 -23.16 -10.88 2.57
N PHE A 448 -23.26 -9.56 2.38
CA PHE A 448 -22.08 -8.72 2.20
C PHE A 448 -21.17 -8.70 3.44
N THR A 449 -21.74 -8.75 4.65
CA THR A 449 -20.99 -8.70 5.92
C THR A 449 -20.05 -9.90 6.03
N THR A 450 -20.56 -11.11 5.80
CA THR A 450 -19.81 -12.37 5.79
C THR A 450 -18.77 -12.41 4.68
N ALA A 451 -19.09 -11.90 3.48
CA ALA A 451 -18.14 -11.78 2.38
C ALA A 451 -16.99 -10.79 2.66
N LEU A 452 -17.29 -9.60 3.18
CA LEU A 452 -16.30 -8.60 3.59
C LEU A 452 -15.44 -9.11 4.74
N THR A 453 -16.04 -9.82 5.71
CA THR A 453 -15.32 -10.44 6.83
C THR A 453 -14.31 -11.48 6.32
N ALA A 454 -14.71 -12.36 5.39
CA ALA A 454 -13.81 -13.35 4.79
C ALA A 454 -12.69 -12.70 3.97
N LEU A 455 -13.04 -11.75 3.08
CA LEU A 455 -12.07 -10.95 2.31
C LEU A 455 -11.02 -10.32 3.23
N PHE A 456 -11.48 -9.60 4.27
CA PHE A 456 -10.59 -8.87 5.17
C PHE A 456 -9.71 -9.81 6.00
N ALA A 457 -10.23 -10.97 6.41
CA ALA A 457 -9.46 -11.97 7.13
C ALA A 457 -8.28 -12.53 6.29
N CYS A 458 -8.50 -12.77 5.00
CA CYS A 458 -7.49 -13.34 4.10
C CYS A 458 -6.18 -12.54 4.04
N TYR A 459 -6.20 -11.21 4.10
CA TYR A 459 -4.94 -10.42 4.10
C TYR A 459 -4.06 -10.70 5.32
N TYR A 460 -4.68 -10.89 6.48
CA TYR A 460 -3.96 -11.15 7.73
C TYR A 460 -3.57 -12.62 7.84
N VAL A 461 -4.52 -13.52 7.60
CA VAL A 461 -4.30 -14.97 7.68
C VAL A 461 -3.27 -15.42 6.67
N PHE A 462 -3.37 -15.02 5.40
CA PHE A 462 -2.44 -15.44 4.34
C PHE A 462 -1.28 -14.46 4.09
N ASN A 463 -1.03 -13.46 4.95
CA ASN A 463 0.07 -12.50 4.82
C ASN A 463 0.08 -11.72 3.48
N LEU A 464 -1.11 -11.44 2.93
CA LEU A 464 -1.25 -10.73 1.66
C LEU A 464 -1.16 -9.21 1.87
N GLU A 465 -0.64 -8.52 0.87
CA GLU A 465 -0.67 -7.06 0.81
C GLU A 465 -2.07 -6.62 0.31
N TYR A 466 -2.58 -5.49 0.81
CA TYR A 466 -3.80 -4.89 0.26
C TYR A 466 -3.58 -4.54 -1.20
N GLN A 467 -4.57 -4.81 -2.06
CA GLN A 467 -4.51 -4.42 -3.46
C GLN A 467 -4.43 -2.89 -3.57
N VAL A 468 -3.63 -2.42 -4.52
CA VAL A 468 -3.34 -0.99 -4.66
C VAL A 468 -4.62 -0.23 -5.05
N GLU A 469 -5.47 -0.86 -5.86
CA GLU A 469 -6.68 -0.27 -6.44
C GLU A 469 -7.78 0.05 -5.41
N ALA A 470 -7.76 -0.60 -4.23
CA ALA A 470 -8.73 -0.42 -3.14
C ALA A 470 -8.06 -0.10 -1.79
N SER A 471 -6.77 0.26 -1.81
CA SER A 471 -5.92 0.33 -0.62
C SER A 471 -6.41 1.34 0.42
N THR A 472 -7.02 2.45 -0.01
CA THR A 472 -7.58 3.49 0.87
C THR A 472 -8.86 3.01 1.53
N THR A 473 -9.73 2.35 0.76
CA THR A 473 -10.96 1.71 1.28
C THR A 473 -10.65 0.61 2.27
N LEU A 474 -9.64 -0.24 2.01
CA LEU A 474 -9.21 -1.29 2.95
C LEU A 474 -8.57 -0.72 4.23
N GLU A 475 -7.78 0.35 4.13
CA GLU A 475 -7.26 1.06 5.32
C GLU A 475 -8.39 1.73 6.13
N PHE A 476 -9.43 2.23 5.46
CA PHE A 476 -10.66 2.71 6.12
C PHE A 476 -11.39 1.58 6.85
N VAL A 477 -11.64 0.43 6.22
CA VAL A 477 -12.24 -0.75 6.89
C VAL A 477 -11.41 -1.14 8.11
N GLN A 478 -10.08 -1.26 7.96
CA GLN A 478 -9.16 -1.61 9.04
C GLN A 478 -9.28 -0.67 10.24
N ARG A 479 -9.18 0.65 10.01
CA ARG A 479 -9.10 1.64 11.10
C ARG A 479 -10.45 2.05 11.68
N PHE A 480 -11.45 2.23 10.83
CA PHE A 480 -12.73 2.82 11.23
C PHE A 480 -13.77 1.77 11.61
N LEU A 481 -13.85 0.66 10.86
CA LEU A 481 -14.79 -0.43 11.15
C LEU A 481 -14.18 -1.42 12.15
N VAL A 482 -13.07 -2.06 11.79
CA VAL A 482 -12.44 -3.15 12.58
C VAL A 482 -11.62 -2.62 13.77
N ARG A 483 -11.22 -1.34 13.75
CA ARG A 483 -10.45 -0.65 14.81
C ARG A 483 -9.04 -1.23 15.04
N ILE A 484 -8.40 -1.75 13.99
CA ILE A 484 -6.98 -2.18 14.00
C ILE A 484 -6.07 -0.97 13.68
N ASN A 485 -5.12 -0.69 14.59
CA ASN A 485 -4.19 0.45 14.52
C ASN A 485 -4.85 1.82 14.27
N PRO A 486 -5.84 2.25 15.09
CA PRO A 486 -6.55 3.52 14.88
C PRO A 486 -5.67 4.76 15.12
N ASP A 487 -4.58 4.64 15.87
CA ASP A 487 -3.80 5.77 16.39
C ASP A 487 -2.53 6.11 15.59
N SER A 488 -2.19 5.29 14.58
CA SER A 488 -1.05 5.57 13.72
C SER A 488 -1.43 6.63 12.68
N ASN A 489 -0.85 7.82 12.85
CA ASN A 489 -1.08 9.03 12.05
C ASN A 489 -0.46 8.95 10.63
N LYS A 490 -0.60 7.79 9.99
CA LYS A 490 0.07 7.40 8.76
C LYS A 490 -0.86 6.52 7.94
N CYS A 491 -1.79 7.17 7.22
CA CYS A 491 -1.97 6.84 5.81
C CYS A 491 -0.66 7.16 5.10
N THR A 492 0.37 6.35 5.32
CA THR A 492 1.54 6.37 4.45
C THR A 492 1.18 5.51 3.28
N ALA A 493 1.01 6.15 2.11
CA ALA A 493 1.53 5.56 0.88
C ALA A 493 3.00 5.22 1.16
N LYS A 494 3.24 3.98 1.58
CA LYS A 494 4.58 3.40 1.61
C LYS A 494 4.80 2.96 0.17
N GLU A 495 5.88 3.45 -0.45
CA GLU A 495 6.50 2.71 -1.55
C GLU A 495 6.89 1.34 -0.97
N GLN A 496 6.04 0.34 -1.18
CA GLN A 496 6.33 -1.04 -0.83
C GLN A 496 7.04 -1.69 -2.02
N MET A 497 8.19 -2.31 -1.73
CA MET A 497 8.69 -3.37 -2.58
C MET A 497 7.68 -4.51 -2.52
N SER A 498 7.11 -4.87 -3.67
CA SER A 498 6.29 -6.07 -3.78
C SER A 498 7.08 -7.26 -3.29
N LYS A 499 6.59 -7.97 -2.26
CA LYS A 499 7.24 -9.19 -1.74
C LYS A 499 7.37 -10.28 -2.80
N THR A 500 6.48 -10.29 -3.79
CA THR A 500 6.41 -11.28 -4.88
C THR A 500 7.34 -10.96 -6.05
N THR A 501 7.57 -9.68 -6.38
CA THR A 501 8.33 -9.30 -7.59
C THR A 501 9.59 -8.47 -7.32
N GLY A 502 9.84 -8.06 -6.07
CA GLY A 502 10.98 -7.21 -5.67
C GLY A 502 10.94 -5.78 -6.22
N ARG A 503 9.95 -5.40 -7.03
CA ARG A 503 9.85 -4.08 -7.64
C ARG A 503 9.22 -3.07 -6.69
N VAL A 504 9.72 -1.83 -6.73
CA VAL A 504 9.10 -0.67 -6.07
C VAL A 504 7.85 -0.29 -6.85
N ILE A 505 6.68 -0.34 -6.21
CA ILE A 505 5.43 0.15 -6.80
C ILE A 505 5.16 1.55 -6.24
N GLN A 506 5.10 2.55 -7.13
CA GLN A 506 4.74 3.92 -6.74
C GLN A 506 3.21 4.04 -6.55
N GLY A 507 2.78 4.20 -5.30
CA GLY A 507 1.44 4.64 -4.99
C GLY A 507 1.28 6.15 -5.23
N SER A 508 0.27 6.55 -6.00
CA SER A 508 -0.03 7.95 -6.31
C SER A 508 -0.35 8.77 -5.05
N ASN A 509 0.39 9.85 -4.82
CA ASN A 509 0.21 10.74 -3.66
C ASN A 509 -1.18 11.43 -3.64
N TYR A 510 -2.08 11.00 -2.75
CA TYR A 510 -3.28 11.76 -2.39
C TYR A 510 -3.44 11.88 -0.87
N GLY A 511 -2.64 12.76 -0.26
CA GLY A 511 -2.76 13.10 1.15
C GLY A 511 -3.99 13.93 1.46
N SER A 512 -4.85 13.43 2.35
CA SER A 512 -6.03 14.14 2.86
C SER A 512 -5.64 15.37 3.68
N ARG A 513 -5.90 16.57 3.16
CA ARG A 513 -5.86 17.82 3.96
C ARG A 513 -7.25 18.14 4.49
N SER A 514 -7.34 18.51 5.77
CA SER A 514 -8.56 19.05 6.37
C SER A 514 -8.96 20.38 5.72
N PRO A 515 -10.26 20.63 5.47
CA PRO A 515 -10.71 21.83 4.78
C PRO A 515 -10.70 23.05 5.70
N SER A 516 -9.69 23.89 5.56
CA SER A 516 -9.72 25.28 6.07
C SER A 516 -8.79 26.25 5.33
N GLU A 517 -7.82 25.76 4.55
CA GLU A 517 -6.99 26.56 3.63
C GLU A 517 -6.63 25.72 2.40
N LEU A 518 -7.46 25.79 1.35
CA LEU A 518 -7.14 25.25 0.03
C LEU A 518 -7.85 26.11 -1.02
N HIS A 519 -7.12 27.13 -1.47
CA HIS A 519 -7.39 27.75 -2.77
C HIS A 519 -7.36 26.66 -3.85
N TRP A 520 -8.33 26.74 -4.75
CA TRP A 520 -8.59 25.92 -5.92
C TRP A 520 -7.40 25.09 -6.44
N LYS A 521 -7.52 23.76 -6.30
CA LYS A 521 -6.89 22.79 -7.19
C LYS A 521 -7.98 21.85 -7.71
N ASP A 522 -8.87 22.42 -8.53
CA ASP A 522 -9.58 21.60 -9.51
C ASP A 522 -8.57 21.05 -10.51
N GLY A 523 -8.84 19.85 -11.03
CA GLY A 523 -8.06 19.24 -12.11
C GLY A 523 -8.29 20.03 -13.39
N SER A 524 -7.55 21.12 -13.53
CA SER A 524 -7.67 22.05 -14.66
C SER A 524 -7.30 21.35 -15.97
N ILE A 525 -7.83 21.89 -17.07
CA ILE A 525 -7.46 21.52 -18.44
C ILE A 525 -5.92 21.53 -18.64
N CYS A 526 -5.19 22.31 -17.84
CA CYS A 526 -3.73 22.36 -17.81
C CYS A 526 -3.06 21.04 -17.43
N ASP A 527 -3.63 20.19 -16.56
CA ASP A 527 -2.99 18.91 -16.18
C ASP A 527 -3.00 17.90 -17.35
N VAL A 528 -4.08 17.88 -18.14
CA VAL A 528 -4.16 17.09 -19.38
C VAL A 528 -3.22 17.67 -20.44
N GLN A 529 -3.16 19.00 -20.58
CA GLN A 529 -2.22 19.67 -21.47
C GLN A 529 -0.75 19.41 -21.07
N LEU A 530 -0.41 19.36 -19.78
CA LEU A 530 0.95 19.04 -19.29
C LEU A 530 1.34 17.59 -19.60
N ASN A 531 0.46 16.63 -19.36
CA ASN A 531 0.74 15.22 -19.64
C ASN A 531 0.93 14.97 -21.15
N ASN A 532 0.12 15.63 -21.99
CA ASN A 532 0.29 15.58 -23.45
C ASN A 532 1.59 16.26 -23.90
N LEU A 533 1.96 17.40 -23.30
CA LEU A 533 3.24 18.07 -23.57
C LEU A 533 4.43 17.16 -23.22
N PHE A 534 4.40 16.48 -22.07
CA PHE A 534 5.47 15.56 -21.68
C PHE A 534 5.62 14.40 -22.67
N LEU A 535 4.51 13.80 -23.11
CA LEU A 535 4.53 12.73 -24.11
C LEU A 535 5.13 13.21 -25.45
N VAL A 536 4.69 14.35 -25.98
CA VAL A 536 5.20 14.90 -27.25
C VAL A 536 6.69 15.26 -27.16
N VAL A 537 7.13 15.84 -26.05
CA VAL A 537 8.56 16.16 -25.83
C VAL A 537 9.40 14.88 -25.71
N SER A 538 8.91 13.85 -25.02
CA SER A 538 9.62 12.56 -24.91
C SER A 538 9.76 11.87 -26.28
N GLN A 539 8.71 11.88 -27.11
CA GLN A 539 8.75 11.34 -28.46
C GLN A 539 9.71 12.11 -29.37
N PHE A 540 9.75 13.44 -29.28
CA PHE A 540 10.69 14.27 -30.03
C PHE A 540 12.15 13.95 -29.70
N ILE A 541 12.48 13.82 -28.40
CA ILE A 541 13.84 13.46 -27.95
C ILE A 541 14.23 12.08 -28.48
N VAL A 542 13.35 11.08 -28.35
CA VAL A 542 13.62 9.72 -28.83
C VAL A 542 13.81 9.69 -30.35
N ALA A 543 12.92 10.31 -31.14
CA ALA A 543 13.04 10.38 -32.60
C ALA A 543 14.33 11.09 -33.05
N GLY A 544 14.70 12.18 -32.36
CA GLY A 544 15.96 12.90 -32.60
C GLY A 544 17.20 12.03 -32.32
N CYS A 545 17.25 11.37 -31.16
CA CYS A 545 18.34 10.46 -30.79
C CYS A 545 18.52 9.31 -31.81
N PHE A 546 17.43 8.68 -32.26
CA PHE A 546 17.50 7.62 -33.26
C PHE A 546 17.88 8.14 -34.66
N THR A 547 17.52 9.37 -35.01
CA THR A 547 17.94 10.01 -36.27
C THR A 547 19.45 10.27 -36.27
N VAL A 548 20.02 10.75 -35.15
CA VAL A 548 21.48 10.92 -35.00
C VAL A 548 22.19 9.56 -34.99
N ALA A 549 21.64 8.56 -34.30
CA ALA A 549 22.21 7.21 -34.29
C ALA A 549 22.22 6.56 -35.69
N ALA A 550 21.15 6.74 -36.47
CA ALA A 550 21.08 6.24 -37.86
C ALA A 550 22.06 6.94 -38.81
N ASN A 551 22.44 8.19 -38.53
CA ASN A 551 23.49 8.89 -39.27
C ASN A 551 24.91 8.37 -38.95
N ASN A 552 25.17 8.03 -37.68
CA ASN A 552 26.49 7.58 -37.24
C ASN A 552 26.71 6.06 -37.45
N PHE A 553 25.62 5.28 -37.46
CA PHE A 553 25.65 3.82 -37.65
C PHE A 553 24.71 3.45 -38.80
N LEU A 554 25.28 3.27 -39.99
CA LEU A 554 24.57 2.97 -41.26
C LEU A 554 24.03 1.53 -41.32
N ASN A 555 23.18 1.15 -40.36
CA ASN A 555 22.46 -0.11 -40.34
C ASN A 555 21.05 0.08 -40.92
N LYS A 556 20.70 -0.74 -41.93
CA LYS A 556 19.39 -0.71 -42.61
C LYS A 556 18.21 -0.80 -41.64
N CYS A 557 18.31 -1.61 -40.59
CA CYS A 557 17.27 -1.74 -39.56
C CYS A 557 17.12 -0.45 -38.74
N LEU A 558 18.25 0.17 -38.34
CA LEU A 558 18.26 1.42 -37.56
C LEU A 558 17.71 2.60 -38.37
N VAL A 559 18.05 2.68 -39.66
CA VAL A 559 17.50 3.67 -40.60
C VAL A 559 15.98 3.49 -40.78
N GLN A 560 15.51 2.26 -41.04
CA GLN A 560 14.08 1.97 -41.17
C GLN A 560 13.30 2.26 -39.88
N PHE A 561 13.87 1.95 -38.72
CA PHE A 561 13.28 2.25 -37.42
C PHE A 561 13.20 3.77 -37.17
N SER A 562 14.27 4.52 -37.48
CA SER A 562 14.30 5.98 -37.40
C SER A 562 13.25 6.62 -38.31
N VAL A 563 13.08 6.14 -39.54
CA VAL A 563 12.03 6.59 -40.48
C VAL A 563 10.64 6.32 -39.89
N GLY A 564 10.40 5.12 -39.33
CA GLY A 564 9.14 4.77 -38.68
C GLY A 564 8.79 5.67 -37.49
N LEU A 565 9.76 5.95 -36.61
CA LEU A 565 9.58 6.88 -35.50
C LEU A 565 9.22 8.30 -35.96
N ASN A 566 9.87 8.81 -37.02
CA ASN A 566 9.57 10.13 -37.57
C ASN A 566 8.16 10.21 -38.22
N VAL A 567 7.63 9.10 -38.75
CA VAL A 567 6.22 9.04 -39.21
C VAL A 567 5.24 9.11 -38.03
N VAL A 568 5.47 8.34 -36.96
CA VAL A 568 4.62 8.36 -35.74
C VAL A 568 4.64 9.73 -35.07
N ALA A 569 5.82 10.36 -35.02
CA ALA A 569 6.01 11.74 -34.59
C ALA A 569 5.18 12.73 -35.42
N MET A 570 5.23 12.63 -36.76
CA MET A 570 4.46 13.50 -37.66
C MET A 570 2.95 13.39 -37.40
N VAL A 571 2.42 12.17 -37.29
CA VAL A 571 0.98 11.94 -37.00
C VAL A 571 0.59 12.58 -35.67
N THR A 572 1.40 12.38 -34.63
CA THR A 572 1.12 12.94 -33.29
C THR A 572 1.17 14.47 -33.29
N ALA A 573 2.12 15.08 -34.00
CA ALA A 573 2.20 16.53 -34.17
C ALA A 573 0.99 17.11 -34.94
N LEU A 574 0.51 16.43 -35.99
CA LEU A 574 -0.69 16.81 -36.73
C LEU A 574 -1.94 16.73 -35.84
N THR A 575 -2.11 15.66 -35.05
CA THR A 575 -3.19 15.56 -34.07
C THR A 575 -3.13 16.68 -33.03
N GLY A 576 -1.93 17.03 -32.54
CA GLY A 576 -1.74 18.15 -31.62
C GLY A 576 -2.15 19.51 -32.20
N ILE A 577 -1.82 19.76 -33.47
CA ILE A 577 -2.22 20.97 -34.21
C ILE A 577 -3.75 21.03 -34.38
N VAL A 578 -4.40 19.93 -34.78
CA VAL A 578 -5.86 19.85 -34.93
C VAL A 578 -6.57 20.12 -33.60
N LEU A 579 -6.10 19.52 -32.51
CA LEU A 579 -6.67 19.74 -31.17
C LEU A 579 -6.56 21.21 -30.72
N TYR A 580 -5.45 21.89 -31.02
CA TYR A 580 -5.29 23.32 -30.73
C TYR A 580 -6.21 24.21 -31.57
N LEU A 581 -6.41 23.89 -32.85
CA LEU A 581 -7.35 24.61 -33.72
C LEU A 581 -8.82 24.41 -33.28
N LEU A 582 -9.16 23.24 -32.76
CA LEU A 582 -10.47 22.97 -32.15
C LEU A 582 -10.64 23.73 -30.82
N ASP A 583 -9.64 23.71 -29.93
CA ASP A 583 -9.70 24.45 -28.66
C ASP A 583 -9.85 25.97 -28.87
N THR A 584 -9.10 26.55 -29.80
CA THR A 584 -9.17 27.98 -30.12
C THR A 584 -10.48 28.40 -30.80
N THR A 585 -11.19 27.50 -31.49
CA THR A 585 -12.51 27.78 -32.08
C THR A 585 -13.65 27.59 -31.08
N VAL A 586 -13.63 26.50 -30.30
CA VAL A 586 -14.64 26.22 -29.26
C VAL A 586 -14.60 27.27 -28.14
N ASN A 587 -13.42 27.63 -27.63
CA ASN A 587 -13.30 28.62 -26.55
C ASN A 587 -13.64 30.05 -26.98
N LYS A 588 -13.72 30.33 -28.28
CA LYS A 588 -14.15 31.63 -28.81
C LYS A 588 -15.67 31.83 -28.72
N LEU A 589 -16.45 30.74 -28.85
CA LEU A 589 -17.92 30.75 -28.74
C LEU A 589 -18.42 30.93 -27.29
N HIS A 590 -17.57 30.69 -26.28
CA HIS A 590 -17.99 30.72 -24.88
C HIS A 590 -17.77 32.09 -24.18
N CYS A 591 -17.18 33.08 -24.88
CA CYS A 591 -16.79 34.37 -24.29
C CYS A 591 -17.73 35.54 -24.65
N ASP A 592 -18.79 35.33 -25.44
CA ASP A 592 -19.73 36.39 -25.85
C ASP A 592 -20.86 36.67 -24.82
N PHE A 593 -20.82 36.05 -23.63
CA PHE A 593 -21.75 36.35 -22.53
C PHE A 593 -21.15 37.37 -21.54
N PRO A 594 -21.74 38.57 -21.32
CA PRO A 594 -20.98 39.74 -20.82
C PRO A 594 -20.59 39.78 -19.34
N ASN A 595 -20.75 38.70 -18.55
CA ASN A 595 -20.86 38.79 -17.09
C ASN A 595 -20.00 37.80 -16.26
N PHE A 596 -18.85 37.36 -16.77
CA PHE A 596 -17.84 36.68 -15.95
C PHE A 596 -16.47 37.35 -16.05
N ASN A 597 -15.92 37.74 -14.90
CA ASN A 597 -14.51 38.14 -14.76
C ASN A 597 -13.62 36.94 -15.11
N CYS A 598 -13.00 36.96 -16.30
CA CYS A 598 -12.04 35.94 -16.70
C CYS A 598 -10.84 35.90 -15.74
N GLN A 599 -10.70 34.79 -15.01
CA GLN A 599 -9.59 34.54 -14.09
C GLN A 599 -8.22 34.43 -14.80
N PRO A 600 -7.12 34.68 -14.07
CA PRO A 600 -5.76 34.46 -14.57
C PRO A 600 -5.50 33.01 -15.04
N ASP A 601 -6.25 32.03 -14.54
CA ASP A 601 -6.12 30.61 -14.91
C ASP A 601 -6.42 30.34 -16.40
N LEU A 602 -7.35 31.11 -17.00
CA LEU A 602 -7.65 31.02 -18.43
C LEU A 602 -6.51 31.56 -19.30
N VAL A 603 -5.79 32.58 -18.81
CA VAL A 603 -4.59 33.12 -19.48
C VAL A 603 -3.46 32.10 -19.41
N TRP A 604 -3.30 31.41 -18.29
CA TRP A 604 -2.29 30.37 -18.10
C TRP A 604 -2.53 29.16 -19.02
N SER A 605 -3.76 28.65 -19.11
CA SER A 605 -4.07 27.54 -20.03
C SER A 605 -3.85 27.92 -21.49
N LYS A 606 -4.26 29.14 -21.91
CA LYS A 606 -4.00 29.63 -23.28
C LYS A 606 -2.50 29.79 -23.58
N ALA A 607 -1.70 30.21 -22.61
CA ALA A 607 -0.25 30.29 -22.76
C ALA A 607 0.39 28.90 -22.94
N VAL A 608 0.00 27.91 -22.12
CA VAL A 608 0.48 26.52 -22.23
C VAL A 608 0.06 25.88 -23.56
N ALA A 609 -1.18 26.09 -23.99
CA ALA A 609 -1.68 25.62 -25.27
C ALA A 609 -0.90 26.23 -26.46
N GLY A 610 -0.59 27.54 -26.41
CA GLY A 610 0.23 28.21 -27.41
C GLY A 610 1.66 27.66 -27.49
N ILE A 611 2.28 27.37 -26.34
CA ILE A 611 3.60 26.71 -26.29
C ILE A 611 3.56 25.31 -26.93
N TYR A 612 2.54 24.51 -26.60
CA TYR A 612 2.35 23.17 -27.18
C TYR A 612 2.16 23.20 -28.71
N PHE A 613 1.44 24.20 -29.22
CA PHE A 613 1.26 24.43 -30.66
C PHE A 613 2.58 24.75 -31.38
N VAL A 614 3.41 25.64 -30.81
CA VAL A 614 4.74 25.97 -31.38
C VAL A 614 5.64 24.74 -31.42
N PHE A 615 5.69 23.95 -30.35
CA PHE A 615 6.48 22.71 -30.34
C PHE A 615 5.95 21.66 -31.33
N SER A 616 4.63 21.56 -31.51
CA SER A 616 4.03 20.65 -32.49
C SER A 616 4.36 21.06 -33.94
N ILE A 617 4.37 22.36 -34.26
CA ILE A 617 4.83 22.85 -35.56
C ILE A 617 6.33 22.55 -35.77
N LEU A 618 7.18 22.85 -34.78
CA LEU A 618 8.61 22.59 -34.86
C LEU A 618 8.90 21.09 -35.11
N HIS A 619 8.20 20.22 -34.38
CA HIS A 619 8.30 18.77 -34.52
C HIS A 619 7.84 18.31 -35.92
N LEU A 620 6.73 18.84 -36.43
CA LEU A 620 6.23 18.56 -37.77
C LEU A 620 7.24 18.95 -38.86
N VAL A 621 7.85 20.13 -38.75
CA VAL A 621 8.88 20.61 -39.71
C VAL A 621 10.11 19.71 -39.70
N VAL A 622 10.62 19.33 -38.52
CA VAL A 622 11.77 18.42 -38.39
C VAL A 622 11.45 17.03 -38.95
N ALA A 623 10.29 16.46 -38.61
CA ALA A 623 9.88 15.14 -39.12
C ALA A 623 9.74 15.13 -40.66
N ILE A 624 9.14 16.18 -41.25
CA ILE A 624 9.05 16.33 -42.71
C ILE A 624 10.45 16.48 -43.33
N ALA A 625 11.34 17.28 -42.74
CA ALA A 625 12.70 17.46 -43.24
C ALA A 625 13.46 16.12 -43.26
N VAL A 626 13.43 15.37 -42.16
CA VAL A 626 14.07 14.05 -42.02
C VAL A 626 13.50 13.04 -43.04
N LEU A 627 12.17 12.96 -43.18
CA LEU A 627 11.54 12.07 -44.15
C LEU A 627 11.84 12.49 -45.61
N SER A 628 11.98 13.78 -45.89
CA SER A 628 12.39 14.29 -47.22
C SER A 628 13.86 14.02 -47.54
N PHE A 629 14.72 13.94 -46.52
CA PHE A 629 16.12 13.57 -46.67
C PHE A 629 16.25 12.08 -46.98
N PHE A 630 15.54 11.22 -46.23
CA PHE A 630 15.54 9.77 -46.46
C PHE A 630 14.87 9.38 -47.78
N SER A 631 13.80 10.04 -48.21
CA SER A 631 13.19 9.75 -49.52
C SER A 631 14.11 10.11 -50.69
N LYS A 632 14.86 11.23 -50.58
CA LYS A 632 15.88 11.61 -51.57
C LYS A 632 17.04 10.62 -51.62
N SER A 633 17.55 10.16 -50.47
CA SER A 633 18.66 9.19 -50.44
C SER A 633 18.25 7.81 -50.99
N VAL A 634 17.03 7.33 -50.71
CA VAL A 634 16.51 6.10 -51.32
C VAL A 634 16.33 6.24 -52.83
N CYS A 635 15.79 7.36 -53.33
CA CYS A 635 15.66 7.59 -54.78
C CYS A 635 17.01 7.68 -55.51
N GLN A 636 18.09 8.08 -54.84
CA GLN A 636 19.40 8.24 -55.48
C GLN A 636 20.15 6.91 -55.64
N CYS A 637 19.97 5.96 -54.72
CA CYS A 637 20.50 4.59 -54.86
C CYS A 637 19.82 3.78 -55.99
N CYS A 638 18.54 4.04 -56.28
CA CYS A 638 17.82 3.33 -57.35
C CYS A 638 18.21 3.76 -58.79
N ARG A 639 19.21 4.64 -58.94
CA ARG A 639 19.60 5.22 -60.25
C ARG A 639 20.98 4.77 -60.75
N SER A 640 21.69 3.93 -60.00
CA SER A 640 23.09 3.57 -60.26
C SER A 640 23.35 2.13 -60.72
N GLU A 641 22.31 1.30 -60.94
CA GLU A 641 22.45 -0.09 -61.41
C GLU A 641 21.73 -0.32 -62.75
N THR A 642 22.31 0.19 -63.83
CA THR A 642 22.06 -0.31 -65.20
C THR A 642 23.31 -0.21 -66.07
N GLU A 643 24.17 -1.23 -66.06
CA GLU A 643 24.87 -1.72 -67.26
C GLU A 643 25.31 -3.20 -67.05
N PRO A 644 25.38 -4.05 -68.10
CA PRO A 644 25.40 -5.51 -67.95
C PRO A 644 26.79 -6.18 -68.01
N MET A 645 26.84 -7.44 -67.58
CA MET A 645 28.04 -8.29 -67.42
C MET A 645 28.88 -8.54 -68.70
N ASN A 646 30.19 -8.73 -68.53
CA ASN A 646 30.83 -10.02 -68.82
C ASN A 646 32.25 -10.19 -68.18
N PRO A 647 32.75 -11.43 -68.00
CA PRO A 647 34.01 -11.74 -67.30
C PRO A 647 35.20 -12.03 -68.24
N VAL A 648 36.43 -12.09 -67.69
CA VAL A 648 37.49 -13.12 -67.93
C VAL A 648 38.87 -12.69 -67.37
N GLY A 649 39.49 -13.58 -66.57
CA GLY A 649 40.85 -14.12 -66.78
C GLY A 649 42.13 -13.26 -66.70
N ASN A 650 42.94 -13.60 -65.69
CA ASN A 650 44.38 -13.91 -65.74
C ASN A 650 45.49 -12.83 -65.84
N GLU A 651 46.34 -12.89 -64.79
CA GLU A 651 47.81 -13.05 -64.82
C GLU A 651 48.78 -11.83 -64.87
N ILE A 652 49.97 -12.14 -64.36
CA ILE A 652 51.03 -11.25 -63.84
C ILE A 652 52.02 -10.89 -64.95
N PRO A 653 52.65 -9.70 -64.91
CA PRO A 653 54.11 -9.69 -65.07
C PRO A 653 54.87 -8.67 -64.20
N GLU A 654 56.03 -9.12 -63.72
CA GLU A 654 57.25 -8.36 -63.39
C GLU A 654 58.39 -8.98 -64.26
N PRO A 655 59.62 -8.42 -64.36
CA PRO A 655 60.12 -7.17 -63.80
C PRO A 655 60.94 -6.28 -64.80
N ASP A 656 61.54 -5.25 -64.21
CA ASP A 656 62.31 -4.13 -64.79
C ASP A 656 63.43 -4.40 -65.82
N GLY A 657 63.69 -3.35 -66.61
CA GLY A 657 65.03 -2.93 -67.02
C GLY A 657 65.07 -2.10 -68.31
N SER A 658 65.80 -0.99 -68.48
CA SER A 658 66.58 -0.08 -67.61
C SER A 658 67.32 0.94 -68.53
N ILE A 659 67.94 1.98 -67.94
CA ILE A 659 69.04 2.84 -68.48
C ILE A 659 68.66 4.18 -69.16
N LEU A 660 69.45 5.21 -68.79
CA LEU A 660 69.32 6.64 -69.06
C LEU A 660 70.17 7.14 -70.25
N ASN A 661 69.92 8.38 -70.70
CA ASN A 661 70.99 9.38 -70.95
C ASN A 661 70.42 10.84 -70.98
N PRO A 662 71.24 11.92 -70.95
CA PRO A 662 70.93 13.09 -70.11
C PRO A 662 70.95 14.46 -70.83
N GLY A 663 70.58 15.53 -70.12
CA GLY A 663 70.72 16.92 -70.61
C GLY A 663 70.21 17.98 -69.61
N ASN A 664 71.12 18.65 -68.91
CA ASN A 664 70.81 19.63 -67.86
C ASN A 664 70.53 21.05 -68.42
N THR A 665 69.65 21.83 -67.77
CA THR A 665 70.05 23.16 -67.20
C THR A 665 69.08 23.70 -66.14
N SER A 666 69.63 24.47 -65.20
CA SER A 666 68.99 25.15 -64.06
C SER A 666 69.90 26.33 -63.64
N LEU A 667 69.52 27.37 -62.88
CA LEU A 667 68.28 27.88 -62.23
C LEU A 667 68.43 29.45 -62.31
N PRO A 668 68.11 30.36 -61.34
CA PRO A 668 67.15 30.44 -60.23
C PRO A 668 66.20 31.68 -60.38
N PRO A 669 65.53 32.24 -59.33
CA PRO A 669 64.52 31.63 -58.44
C PRO A 669 63.23 32.49 -58.23
N GLN A 670 62.12 31.90 -57.73
CA GLN A 670 61.41 32.30 -56.47
C GLN A 670 60.07 31.55 -56.24
N ASN A 671 59.92 30.98 -55.02
CA ASN A 671 58.75 30.92 -54.10
C ASN A 671 57.30 30.59 -54.62
N ASN A 672 56.41 29.87 -53.90
CA ASN A 672 56.33 29.59 -52.46
C ASN A 672 55.34 28.45 -52.04
N TYR A 673 55.42 27.98 -50.77
CA TYR A 673 54.49 27.12 -49.96
C TYR A 673 54.39 25.60 -50.30
N GLN A 674 54.94 24.64 -49.52
CA GLN A 674 54.64 24.10 -48.14
C GLN A 674 53.79 22.79 -48.20
N LEU A 675 54.24 21.53 -47.97
CA LEU A 675 55.09 20.82 -46.97
C LEU A 675 54.30 20.38 -45.68
N SER A 676 53.90 19.11 -45.46
CA SER A 676 54.62 17.91 -44.91
C SER A 676 55.06 18.04 -43.41
N ASP A 677 55.14 17.02 -42.52
CA ASP A 677 55.21 15.53 -42.68
C ASP A 677 55.15 14.72 -41.33
N ASN A 678 55.14 13.36 -41.40
CA ASN A 678 55.64 12.33 -40.41
C ASN A 678 54.89 12.02 -39.05
N VAL A 679 54.88 10.81 -38.42
CA VAL A 679 55.47 9.43 -38.66
C VAL A 679 54.72 8.32 -37.84
N PRO A 680 54.84 6.98 -38.14
CA PRO A 680 54.00 5.89 -37.56
C PRO A 680 54.73 4.76 -36.76
N VAL A 681 53.97 3.82 -36.13
CA VAL A 681 54.43 2.50 -35.59
C VAL A 681 53.36 1.38 -35.82
N THR A 682 53.77 0.10 -35.75
CA THR A 682 53.22 -1.09 -36.45
C THR A 682 52.21 -2.01 -35.74
N ARG A 683 51.69 -2.96 -36.54
CA ARG A 683 50.61 -3.96 -36.36
C ARG A 683 51.08 -5.29 -35.72
N GLY A 684 50.15 -6.04 -35.12
CA GLY A 684 50.30 -7.47 -34.81
C GLY A 684 48.97 -8.22 -35.00
N GLU A 685 49.00 -9.40 -35.64
CA GLU A 685 47.82 -10.22 -35.98
C GLU A 685 47.84 -11.56 -35.22
N ILE A 686 46.67 -12.14 -34.95
CA ILE A 686 46.50 -13.59 -34.69
C ILE A 686 45.26 -14.11 -35.45
N VAL A 687 45.37 -15.36 -35.91
CA VAL A 687 44.57 -16.02 -36.95
C VAL A 687 43.40 -16.86 -36.39
N THR A 688 42.37 -17.09 -37.22
CA THR A 688 41.20 -17.95 -36.97
C THR A 688 41.54 -19.45 -36.83
N PRO A 689 40.67 -20.27 -36.22
CA PRO A 689 39.88 -21.17 -37.08
C PRO A 689 38.42 -21.41 -36.62
N CYS A 690 37.53 -21.58 -37.60
CA CYS A 690 36.21 -22.17 -37.38
C CYS A 690 36.30 -23.69 -37.41
N ASN A 691 35.55 -24.39 -36.55
CA ASN A 691 35.20 -25.80 -36.74
C ASN A 691 33.79 -26.08 -36.21
N ALA A 692 33.10 -27.05 -36.82
CA ALA A 692 31.65 -27.15 -36.81
C ALA A 692 31.08 -28.14 -35.78
N ALA A 693 29.80 -27.93 -35.41
CA ALA A 693 28.83 -29.01 -35.16
C ALA A 693 27.39 -28.47 -35.28
N VAL A 694 26.57 -29.09 -36.12
CA VAL A 694 25.11 -28.88 -36.23
C VAL A 694 24.43 -30.25 -36.08
N PRO A 695 23.42 -30.43 -35.21
CA PRO A 695 22.62 -31.64 -35.16
C PRO A 695 21.50 -31.61 -36.22
N PRO A 696 21.10 -32.76 -36.81
CA PRO A 696 20.22 -32.78 -37.97
C PRO A 696 18.71 -32.80 -37.67
N ASN A 697 17.96 -32.25 -38.64
CA ASN A 697 16.53 -32.32 -38.95
C ASN A 697 15.60 -33.26 -38.17
N TYR A 698 14.39 -32.76 -37.91
CA TYR A 698 13.14 -33.46 -38.26
C TYR A 698 12.23 -32.53 -39.08
N GLU A 699 11.30 -33.14 -39.83
CA GLU A 699 10.77 -32.59 -41.08
C GLU A 699 9.63 -31.56 -40.93
N VAL A 700 9.50 -30.68 -41.93
CA VAL A 700 8.29 -29.89 -42.20
C VAL A 700 7.91 -30.11 -43.67
N GLU A 701 6.84 -30.87 -43.90
CA GLU A 701 6.25 -31.01 -45.25
C GLU A 701 5.32 -29.85 -45.61
N ASN A 702 5.03 -29.76 -46.92
CA ASN A 702 4.74 -28.52 -47.63
C ASN A 702 3.25 -28.23 -47.88
N TRP A 703 2.99 -26.94 -48.15
CA TRP A 703 1.96 -26.42 -49.06
C TRP A 703 0.48 -26.55 -48.63
N LYS A 704 -0.46 -25.72 -49.11
CA LYS A 704 -0.44 -24.76 -50.25
C LYS A 704 -1.45 -23.62 -50.03
N LYS A 705 -1.17 -22.41 -50.53
CA LYS A 705 -2.23 -21.44 -50.89
C LYS A 705 -2.94 -21.89 -52.18
N PRO A 706 -4.19 -21.47 -52.37
CA PRO A 706 -4.54 -20.86 -53.65
C PRO A 706 -5.21 -19.47 -53.53
N SER A 707 -5.29 -18.80 -54.68
CA SER A 707 -5.64 -17.40 -54.88
C SER A 707 -7.10 -17.17 -55.27
N GLY A 708 -7.61 -15.96 -55.04
CA GLY A 708 -9.04 -15.62 -55.18
C GLY A 708 -9.58 -15.32 -56.58
N ALA A 709 -10.91 -15.13 -56.62
CA ALA A 709 -11.74 -14.46 -57.61
C ALA A 709 -13.13 -14.26 -56.95
N SER A 710 -13.59 -13.04 -56.64
CA SER A 710 -14.34 -12.08 -57.48
C SER A 710 -15.88 -12.24 -57.45
N MET A 711 -16.56 -11.17 -57.01
CA MET A 711 -17.96 -10.75 -57.31
C MET A 711 -19.14 -11.75 -57.18
N GLY A 712 -20.15 -11.37 -56.39
CA GLY A 712 -21.50 -11.95 -56.41
C GLY A 712 -22.49 -11.13 -55.57
N THR A 713 -23.49 -10.54 -56.22
CA THR A 713 -24.52 -9.64 -55.63
C THR A 713 -25.75 -10.39 -55.12
N GLY A 714 -26.47 -9.89 -54.10
CA GLY A 714 -27.83 -10.38 -53.83
C GLY A 714 -28.51 -9.89 -52.55
N PHE A 715 -29.60 -9.12 -52.72
CA PHE A 715 -30.71 -8.86 -51.78
C PHE A 715 -31.40 -10.20 -51.36
N GLN A 716 -32.29 -10.36 -50.34
CA GLN A 716 -33.16 -9.43 -49.60
C GLN A 716 -33.83 -10.08 -48.35
N HIS A 717 -34.33 -9.23 -47.42
CA HIS A 717 -35.55 -9.33 -46.57
C HIS A 717 -35.89 -10.54 -45.64
N ASN A 718 -36.23 -10.18 -44.37
CA ASN A 718 -37.47 -10.46 -43.58
C ASN A 718 -38.06 -11.90 -43.50
N ASP A 719 -38.73 -12.38 -42.44
CA ASP A 719 -39.24 -11.83 -41.15
C ASP A 719 -39.52 -13.02 -40.15
N PRO A 720 -40.19 -12.91 -38.96
CA PRO A 720 -39.76 -13.66 -37.76
C PRO A 720 -40.70 -14.81 -37.27
N PRO A 721 -41.00 -15.02 -35.96
CA PRO A 721 -40.80 -16.31 -35.27
C PRO A 721 -42.09 -17.12 -35.01
N PRO A 722 -41.99 -18.32 -34.41
CA PRO A 722 -43.11 -18.96 -33.72
C PRO A 722 -43.08 -18.70 -32.20
N GLN A 723 -44.21 -18.24 -31.67
CA GLN A 723 -44.56 -18.23 -30.24
C GLN A 723 -45.12 -19.61 -29.80
N TYR A 724 -45.61 -19.66 -28.55
CA TYR A 724 -46.44 -20.68 -27.90
C TYR A 724 -45.68 -21.81 -27.15
N ASN A 725 -46.13 -22.27 -25.97
CA ASN A 725 -47.24 -21.80 -25.13
C ASN A 725 -47.04 -22.11 -23.64
N PHE A 726 -47.86 -21.48 -22.79
CA PHE A 726 -48.00 -21.85 -21.37
C PHE A 726 -48.63 -23.24 -21.19
N LEU A 727 -48.13 -23.98 -20.20
CA LEU A 727 -48.92 -24.71 -19.19
C LEU A 727 -48.07 -24.95 -17.93
#